data_AF-A0A855X2P1-F1
#
_entry.id   AF-A0A855X2P1-F1
#
_cell.length_a   1.000
_cell.length_b   1.000
_cell.length_c   1.000
_cell.angle_alpha   90.00
_cell.angle_beta   90.00
_cell.angle_gamma   90.00
#
_symmetry.space_group_name_H-M   'P 1'
#
loop_
_entity.id
_entity.type
_entity.pdbx_description
1 polymer ?
#
loop_
_entity_poly.entity_id
_entity_poly.type
_entity_poly.pdbx_seq_one_letter_code
_entity_poly.pdbx_strand_id
1 'polypeptide(L)'
;MILHLRRIPRKLLIVGKKKAIGQAHHEPSIERRVLIAYYATLAAFFVSSFFPQARLWGINWWAYFPLWVKLALLIGGTLIPLGIRQWSRRWFDPNSDISDRAYWLFSAGLLIGFGLLFYLLRAKTHFLGDGYQLLSTLSSENFFVKFRNRGSVGLQYFLMQLLGGRGEANALLSYQVTSISAGLLFLAVLYTAASKLFQKNIERILFALILSAGGYMLLFFGYVENYALFVVSVLAFVLIGVIVSERNFHRWWILVPQLSALFFHVFGCVLIPATAYLLVSNTKLSRHLRNLHWTVKCLIGAFGLTFAGVIFYRFYTTSYFFRFSLVPPIADRFTVEGYTLFSWNHLLDFANLLFVLFPGIGVLLTVRRLTRRKVLTNQAMCFLLLCVACTLGAAFIFDPKLGMPRDWDLFAFAGIPLATILVFNAISENRIMSRAAIVLALFLCVASIVPRSLVFVMPSLTTSHLLAYIKLDEQKSERTRFLLVQYLERTGSTRVLLELKKQGWDQLPEAYRILDSAMLLTDSGQIAPAKKLLDRVITLRPASADAWGNLGRCYSLEGHYDSALECFRVSYGLNPYGYTCMYNIGQVYYNLKQYDRAIEWFKDAIELEPNFVPALIGLSLSYREANRLELYSEAILRLATVPGAKVFVVQSIEELIECKQVKLAEQVFRTVIINGLDSSVATDLARRHPGILQR
;
A
#
# COMPACT_ATOMS: atom_id res chain seq x y z
N MET A 1 12.25 18.61 71.06
CA MET A 1 12.46 17.17 70.79
C MET A 1 13.37 17.02 69.55
N ILE A 2 14.59 17.59 69.43
CA ILE A 2 15.82 17.60 70.24
C ILE A 2 16.26 16.21 70.74
N LEU A 3 17.41 15.75 70.20
CA LEU A 3 18.29 14.62 70.59
C LEU A 3 17.70 13.23 70.26
N HIS A 4 18.39 12.24 69.69
CA HIS A 4 19.77 11.73 69.83
C HIS A 4 19.93 10.66 68.71
N LEU A 5 20.95 10.64 67.85
CA LEU A 5 22.20 9.89 68.08
C LEU A 5 23.18 10.15 66.92
N ARG A 6 24.32 10.77 67.25
CA ARG A 6 25.60 10.66 66.52
C ARG A 6 26.43 9.58 67.20
N ARG A 7 27.31 8.92 66.42
CA ARG A 7 28.74 8.56 66.63
C ARG A 7 29.03 7.25 65.86
N ILE A 8 30.12 7.00 65.10
CA ILE A 8 31.50 7.50 64.88
C ILE A 8 32.15 6.50 63.86
N PRO A 9 33.33 6.68 63.20
CA PRO A 9 34.10 7.85 62.77
C PRO A 9 34.51 7.87 61.27
N ARG A 10 34.89 9.06 60.78
CA ARG A 10 35.81 9.25 59.64
C ARG A 10 37.25 9.29 60.18
N LYS A 11 38.11 8.38 59.73
CA LYS A 11 39.56 8.59 59.43
C LYS A 11 40.21 7.26 59.04
N LEU A 12 40.53 7.10 57.76
CA LEU A 12 41.81 6.53 57.33
C LEU A 12 42.08 7.01 55.90
N LEU A 13 43.17 7.77 55.80
CA LEU A 13 43.69 8.41 54.60
C LEU A 13 44.25 7.37 53.61
N ILE A 14 43.98 7.63 52.32
CA ILE A 14 44.94 7.73 51.21
C ILE A 14 46.18 6.82 51.30
N VAL A 15 46.30 5.80 50.44
CA VAL A 15 47.46 5.55 49.54
C VAL A 15 47.02 4.70 48.32
N GLY A 16 47.20 5.26 47.12
CA GLY A 16 47.75 4.55 45.95
C GLY A 16 46.87 3.58 45.13
N LYS A 17 46.30 4.07 44.03
CA LYS A 17 46.72 3.68 42.67
C LYS A 17 46.01 4.52 41.60
N LYS A 18 46.80 5.34 40.89
CA LYS A 18 46.49 5.89 39.58
C LYS A 18 46.10 4.75 38.62
N LYS A 19 44.88 4.77 38.10
CA LYS A 19 44.56 4.28 36.75
C LYS A 19 43.50 5.18 36.15
N ALA A 20 43.77 5.62 34.94
CA ALA A 20 43.03 6.58 34.14
C ALA A 20 41.50 6.39 34.21
N ILE A 21 40.79 7.41 34.71
CA ILE A 21 39.36 7.59 34.45
C ILE A 21 39.17 9.02 33.96
N GLY A 22 39.44 9.21 32.67
CA GLY A 22 38.74 10.22 31.90
C GLY A 22 37.48 9.57 31.33
N GLN A 23 36.33 10.22 31.52
CA GLN A 23 35.00 9.91 30.97
C GLN A 23 34.11 8.93 31.76
N ALA A 24 33.37 9.44 32.76
CA ALA A 24 32.26 8.70 33.39
C ALA A 24 31.05 9.58 33.80
N HIS A 25 30.89 10.79 33.24
CA HIS A 25 29.78 11.71 33.61
C HIS A 25 28.58 11.71 32.65
N HIS A 26 28.44 10.74 31.72
CA HIS A 26 27.36 10.76 30.72
C HIS A 26 26.46 9.51 30.62
N GLU A 27 26.81 8.36 31.20
CA GLU A 27 26.01 7.13 31.10
C GLU A 27 24.67 7.11 31.88
N PRO A 28 24.58 7.62 33.12
CA PRO A 28 23.34 7.51 33.91
C PRO A 28 22.14 8.21 33.26
N SER A 29 22.39 9.27 32.48
CA SER A 29 21.36 10.02 31.77
C SER A 29 20.80 9.29 30.54
N ILE A 30 21.61 8.45 29.89
CA ILE A 30 21.19 7.69 28.70
C ILE A 30 20.37 6.48 29.14
N GLU A 31 20.86 5.73 30.14
CA GLU A 31 20.13 4.59 30.73
C GLU A 31 18.72 5.00 31.15
N ARG A 32 18.61 6.09 31.92
CA ARG A 32 17.32 6.60 32.38
C ARG A 32 16.37 6.92 31.21
N ARG A 33 16.87 7.55 30.14
CA ARG A 33 16.05 7.89 28.96
C ARG A 33 15.61 6.66 28.18
N VAL A 34 16.52 5.70 27.97
CA VAL A 34 16.23 4.40 27.32
C VAL A 34 15.11 3.68 28.06
N LEU A 35 15.23 3.57 29.39
CA LEU A 35 14.24 2.89 30.22
C LEU A 35 12.90 3.62 30.25
N ILE A 36 12.90 4.96 30.35
CA ILE A 36 11.66 5.75 30.27
C ILE A 36 10.95 5.51 28.93
N ALA A 37 11.66 5.59 27.81
CA ALA A 37 11.08 5.35 26.49
C ALA A 37 10.54 3.92 26.34
N TYR A 38 11.26 2.93 26.88
CA TYR A 38 10.84 1.53 26.88
C TYR A 38 9.54 1.32 27.68
N TYR A 39 9.53 1.73 28.96
CA TYR A 39 8.36 1.55 29.83
C TYR A 39 7.16 2.36 29.37
N ALA A 40 7.37 3.57 28.83
CA ALA A 40 6.28 4.37 28.27
C ALA A 40 5.63 3.67 27.07
N THR A 41 6.44 3.09 26.18
CA THR A 41 5.91 2.34 25.01
C THR A 41 5.20 1.07 25.44
N LEU A 42 5.76 0.33 26.40
CA LEU A 42 5.13 -0.87 26.95
C LEU A 42 3.79 -0.55 27.64
N ALA A 43 3.74 0.52 28.43
CA ALA A 43 2.51 1.00 29.04
C ALA A 43 1.49 1.44 27.99
N ALA A 44 1.94 2.07 26.89
CA ALA A 44 1.06 2.46 25.79
C ALA A 44 0.38 1.25 25.13
N PHE A 45 1.10 0.14 24.91
CA PHE A 45 0.48 -1.11 24.43
C PHE A 45 -0.60 -1.62 25.38
N PHE A 46 -0.32 -1.63 26.68
CA PHE A 46 -1.28 -2.11 27.68
C PHE A 46 -2.50 -1.19 27.78
N VAL A 47 -2.31 0.12 27.94
CA VAL A 47 -3.40 1.09 28.10
C VAL A 47 -4.27 1.17 26.84
N SER A 48 -3.66 1.25 25.65
CA SER A 48 -4.42 1.31 24.40
C SER A 48 -5.23 0.04 24.13
N SER A 49 -4.84 -1.10 24.72
CA SER A 49 -5.58 -2.37 24.59
C SER A 49 -6.98 -2.36 25.21
N PHE A 50 -7.32 -1.34 26.01
CA PHE A 50 -8.67 -1.15 26.57
C PHE A 50 -9.54 -0.25 25.69
N PHE A 51 -8.95 0.38 24.67
CA PHE A 51 -9.62 1.33 23.79
C PHE A 51 -9.38 0.96 22.31
N PRO A 52 -9.82 -0.23 21.85
CA PRO A 52 -9.58 -0.67 20.47
C PRO A 52 -10.24 0.23 19.41
N GLN A 53 -11.25 1.01 19.81
CA GLN A 53 -11.97 1.97 18.95
C GLN A 53 -11.39 3.39 19.03
N ALA A 54 -10.47 3.67 19.96
CA ALA A 54 -9.70 4.90 19.89
C ALA A 54 -8.71 4.79 18.71
N ARG A 55 -8.43 5.89 18.01
CA ARG A 55 -7.55 5.99 16.82
C ARG A 55 -6.07 5.69 17.14
N LEU A 56 -5.84 4.51 17.71
CA LEU A 56 -4.62 3.95 18.29
C LEU A 56 -4.33 2.56 17.68
N TRP A 57 -4.80 2.35 16.45
CA TRP A 57 -4.73 1.09 15.70
C TRP A 57 -3.30 0.57 15.50
N GLY A 58 -2.29 1.42 15.70
CA GLY A 58 -0.90 1.01 15.65
C GLY A 58 -0.38 0.36 16.93
N ILE A 59 -1.00 0.58 18.09
CA ILE A 59 -0.48 0.13 19.39
C ILE A 59 -1.47 -0.74 20.19
N ASN A 60 -2.75 -0.76 19.79
CA ASN A 60 -3.82 -1.43 20.54
C ASN A 60 -3.97 -2.93 20.28
N TRP A 61 -3.01 -3.61 19.63
CA TRP A 61 -3.15 -5.00 19.17
C TRP A 61 -3.33 -6.04 20.29
N TRP A 62 -2.99 -5.68 21.52
CA TRP A 62 -3.27 -6.51 22.68
C TRP A 62 -4.77 -6.55 23.02
N ALA A 63 -5.59 -5.66 22.46
CA ALA A 63 -7.01 -5.52 22.79
C ALA A 63 -7.82 -6.79 22.54
N TYR A 64 -7.41 -7.59 21.56
CA TYR A 64 -8.11 -8.78 21.10
C TYR A 64 -7.78 -10.03 21.93
N PHE A 65 -6.92 -9.90 22.95
CA PHE A 65 -6.53 -10.99 23.83
C PHE A 65 -7.19 -10.86 25.21
N PRO A 66 -7.39 -11.97 25.95
CA PRO A 66 -7.94 -11.91 27.30
C PRO A 66 -6.98 -11.19 28.27
N LEU A 67 -7.53 -10.63 29.35
CA LEU A 67 -6.79 -9.79 30.30
C LEU A 67 -5.52 -10.45 30.84
N TRP A 68 -5.54 -11.76 31.11
CA TRP A 68 -4.37 -12.48 31.61
C TRP A 68 -3.20 -12.50 30.61
N VAL A 69 -3.46 -12.54 29.29
CA VAL A 69 -2.42 -12.42 28.26
C VAL A 69 -1.83 -11.02 28.26
N LYS A 70 -2.69 -9.99 28.35
CA LYS A 70 -2.26 -8.58 28.43
C LYS A 70 -1.36 -8.35 29.64
N LEU A 71 -1.74 -8.90 30.81
CA LEU A 71 -0.95 -8.83 32.04
C LEU A 71 0.35 -9.62 31.94
N ALA A 72 0.34 -10.81 31.35
CA ALA A 72 1.55 -11.61 31.14
C ALA A 72 2.56 -10.89 30.23
N LEU A 73 2.10 -10.26 29.13
CA LEU A 73 2.95 -9.46 28.25
C LEU A 73 3.51 -8.21 28.97
N LEU A 74 2.68 -7.53 29.77
CA LEU A 74 3.11 -6.38 30.57
C LEU A 74 4.15 -6.80 31.62
N ILE A 75 3.88 -7.82 32.43
CA ILE A 75 4.77 -8.30 33.50
C ILE A 75 6.06 -8.86 32.88
N GLY A 76 5.97 -9.67 31.83
CA GLY A 76 7.13 -10.18 31.12
C GLY A 76 8.02 -9.04 30.60
N GLY A 77 7.40 -8.04 29.96
CA GLY A 77 8.11 -6.85 29.48
C GLY A 77 8.74 -6.04 30.60
N THR A 78 8.06 -5.84 31.73
CA THR A 78 8.61 -5.02 32.82
C THR A 78 9.84 -5.65 33.47
N LEU A 79 9.95 -6.98 33.45
CA LEU A 79 11.05 -7.75 34.01
C LEU A 79 12.29 -7.85 33.08
N ILE A 80 12.14 -7.60 31.77
CA ILE A 80 13.26 -7.72 30.81
C ILE A 80 14.47 -6.86 31.18
N PRO A 81 14.31 -5.56 31.52
CA PRO A 81 15.44 -4.76 31.96
C PRO A 81 16.19 -5.33 33.18
N LEU A 82 15.50 -6.02 34.10
CA LEU A 82 16.13 -6.68 35.25
C LEU A 82 16.96 -7.88 34.82
N GLY A 83 16.44 -8.70 33.91
CA GLY A 83 17.18 -9.82 33.31
C GLY A 83 18.42 -9.34 32.55
N ILE A 84 18.28 -8.26 31.76
CA ILE A 84 19.41 -7.61 31.08
C ILE A 84 20.45 -7.15 32.11
N ARG A 85 20.06 -6.49 33.21
CA ARG A 85 20.99 -6.06 34.26
C ARG A 85 21.73 -7.23 34.92
N GLN A 86 21.06 -8.35 35.17
CA GLN A 86 21.69 -9.55 35.74
C GLN A 86 22.66 -10.23 34.74
N TRP A 87 22.33 -10.24 33.45
CA TRP A 87 23.19 -10.76 32.36
C TRP A 87 24.21 -9.73 31.85
N SER A 88 24.14 -8.48 32.33
CA SER A 88 24.62 -7.27 31.62
C SER A 88 26.11 -7.20 31.34
N ARG A 89 26.96 -7.65 32.27
CA ARG A 89 28.40 -7.38 32.16
C ARG A 89 29.12 -8.23 31.11
N ARG A 90 28.59 -9.39 30.74
CA ARG A 90 29.30 -10.36 29.87
C ARG A 90 28.76 -10.38 28.44
N TRP A 91 27.44 -10.29 28.25
CA TRP A 91 26.81 -10.33 26.91
C TRP A 91 26.75 -8.96 26.23
N PHE A 92 26.62 -7.88 26.99
CA PHE A 92 26.48 -6.52 26.46
C PHE A 92 27.77 -5.71 26.51
N ASP A 93 28.88 -6.32 26.96
CA ASP A 93 30.22 -5.74 26.81
C ASP A 93 30.45 -5.42 25.32
N PRO A 94 30.78 -4.17 24.94
CA PRO A 94 31.06 -3.81 23.56
C PRO A 94 32.19 -4.65 22.97
N ASN A 95 33.09 -5.17 23.79
CA ASN A 95 34.21 -6.00 23.38
C ASN A 95 33.87 -7.49 23.26
N SER A 96 32.71 -7.93 23.74
CA SER A 96 32.27 -9.31 23.54
C SER A 96 31.91 -9.57 22.08
N ASP A 97 32.20 -10.80 21.65
CA ASP A 97 31.75 -11.35 20.39
C ASP A 97 31.45 -12.85 20.54
N ILE A 98 30.78 -13.43 19.54
CA ILE A 98 30.48 -14.86 19.48
C ILE A 98 31.30 -15.55 18.38
N SER A 99 31.55 -16.85 18.55
CA SER A 99 32.30 -17.63 17.56
C SER A 99 31.57 -17.75 16.23
N ASP A 100 32.31 -17.90 15.13
CA ASP A 100 31.73 -18.08 13.79
C ASP A 100 30.81 -19.30 13.73
N ARG A 101 31.18 -20.40 14.40
CA ARG A 101 30.32 -21.60 14.48
C ARG A 101 28.99 -21.29 15.14
N ALA A 102 29.00 -20.55 16.26
CA ALA A 102 27.78 -20.16 16.95
C ALA A 102 26.94 -19.21 16.09
N TYR A 103 27.58 -18.25 15.40
CA TYR A 103 26.92 -17.34 14.46
C TYR A 103 26.20 -18.09 13.33
N TRP A 104 26.87 -19.04 12.68
CA TRP A 104 26.28 -19.80 11.57
C TRP A 104 25.15 -20.70 12.04
N LEU A 105 25.32 -21.43 13.15
CA LEU A 105 24.25 -22.26 13.73
C LEU A 105 23.03 -21.42 14.12
N PHE A 106 23.25 -20.28 14.76
CA PHE A 106 22.18 -19.37 15.16
C PHE A 106 21.45 -18.78 13.96
N SER A 107 22.19 -18.33 12.94
CA SER A 107 21.62 -17.75 11.72
C SER A 107 20.83 -18.78 10.91
N ALA A 108 21.34 -20.00 10.78
CA ALA A 108 20.64 -21.10 10.13
C ALA A 108 19.36 -21.50 10.89
N GLY A 109 19.45 -21.62 12.22
CA GLY A 109 18.31 -21.89 13.08
C GLY A 109 17.22 -20.82 12.96
N LEU A 110 17.60 -19.54 12.88
CA LEU A 110 16.65 -18.45 12.65
C LEU A 110 16.02 -18.51 11.26
N LEU A 111 16.77 -18.77 10.20
CA LEU A 111 16.22 -18.85 8.85
C LEU A 111 15.16 -19.97 8.75
N ILE A 112 15.47 -21.15 9.30
CA ILE A 112 14.53 -22.28 9.37
C ILE A 112 13.33 -21.91 10.25
N GLY A 113 13.58 -21.32 11.42
CA GLY A 113 12.54 -20.89 12.35
C GLY A 113 11.57 -19.89 11.73
N PHE A 114 12.07 -18.86 11.04
CA PHE A 114 11.23 -17.90 10.32
C PHE A 114 10.46 -18.56 9.16
N GLY A 115 11.08 -19.45 8.40
CA GLY A 115 10.38 -20.20 7.34
C GLY A 115 9.20 -21.02 7.88
N LEU A 116 9.42 -21.73 9.00
CA LEU A 116 8.37 -22.44 9.72
C LEU A 116 7.30 -21.48 10.25
N LEU A 117 7.69 -20.35 10.85
CA LEU A 117 6.74 -19.35 11.35
C LEU A 117 5.88 -18.75 10.23
N PHE A 118 6.47 -18.35 9.10
CA PHE A 118 5.72 -17.82 7.95
C PHE A 118 4.69 -18.82 7.43
N TYR A 119 5.05 -20.11 7.38
CA TYR A 119 4.15 -21.16 6.92
C TYR A 119 3.06 -21.50 7.95
N LEU A 120 3.43 -21.71 9.21
CA LEU A 120 2.51 -22.14 10.28
C LEU A 120 1.55 -21.03 10.70
N LEU A 121 2.03 -19.78 10.70
CA LEU A 121 1.25 -18.60 11.04
C LEU A 121 0.79 -17.84 9.80
N ARG A 122 0.57 -18.53 8.67
CA ARG A 122 0.03 -17.89 7.47
C ARG A 122 -1.40 -17.39 7.69
N ALA A 123 -1.71 -16.23 7.13
CA ALA A 123 -3.02 -15.60 7.21
C ALA A 123 -4.11 -16.54 6.68
N LYS A 124 -5.16 -16.75 7.47
CA LYS A 124 -6.31 -17.60 7.10
C LYS A 124 -7.47 -16.83 6.50
N THR A 125 -7.44 -15.51 6.64
CA THR A 125 -8.48 -14.59 6.16
C THR A 125 -7.82 -13.49 5.34
N HIS A 126 -8.48 -13.04 4.27
CA HIS A 126 -7.89 -12.09 3.30
C HIS A 126 -8.61 -10.73 3.32
N PHE A 127 -8.95 -10.27 4.52
CA PHE A 127 -9.74 -9.05 4.75
C PHE A 127 -8.95 -7.75 4.69
N LEU A 128 -7.63 -7.83 4.84
CA LEU A 128 -6.80 -6.64 4.80
C LEU A 128 -6.52 -6.25 3.36
N GLY A 129 -6.49 -4.94 3.10
CA GLY A 129 -6.30 -4.39 1.77
C GLY A 129 -7.39 -4.81 0.80
N ASP A 130 -6.98 -5.27 -0.38
CA ASP A 130 -7.87 -5.76 -1.44
C ASP A 130 -7.74 -7.26 -1.71
N GLY A 131 -7.21 -8.04 -0.75
CA GLY A 131 -6.91 -9.47 -0.87
C GLY A 131 -7.99 -10.32 -1.55
N TYR A 132 -9.25 -10.32 -1.08
CA TYR A 132 -10.33 -11.06 -1.75
C TYR A 132 -10.61 -10.59 -3.19
N GLN A 133 -10.47 -9.29 -3.47
CA GLN A 133 -10.60 -8.78 -4.83
C GLN A 133 -9.40 -9.20 -5.68
N LEU A 134 -8.18 -9.22 -5.14
CA LEU A 134 -7.00 -9.70 -5.86
C LEU A 134 -7.14 -11.16 -6.27
N LEU A 135 -7.65 -12.02 -5.39
CA LEU A 135 -7.93 -13.43 -5.72
C LEU A 135 -8.98 -13.55 -6.82
N SER A 136 -10.11 -12.88 -6.65
CA SER A 136 -11.20 -12.90 -7.63
C SER A 136 -10.74 -12.38 -8.99
N THR A 137 -10.04 -11.23 -9.01
CA THR A 137 -9.51 -10.60 -10.22
C THR A 137 -8.48 -11.51 -10.91
N LEU A 138 -7.54 -12.10 -10.19
CA LEU A 138 -6.52 -12.96 -10.80
C LEU A 138 -7.14 -14.25 -11.37
N SER A 139 -8.24 -14.72 -10.77
CA SER A 139 -8.96 -15.92 -11.21
C SER A 139 -9.91 -15.68 -12.40
N SER A 140 -10.27 -14.43 -12.71
CA SER A 140 -11.25 -14.13 -13.76
C SER A 140 -10.68 -14.33 -15.16
N GLU A 141 -11.56 -14.54 -16.14
CA GLU A 141 -11.13 -14.88 -17.50
C GLU A 141 -10.45 -13.73 -18.23
N ASN A 142 -11.00 -12.54 -18.02
CA ASN A 142 -10.43 -11.28 -18.46
C ASN A 142 -10.24 -10.44 -17.21
N PHE A 143 -9.00 -10.04 -16.94
CA PHE A 143 -8.71 -9.14 -15.83
C PHE A 143 -7.74 -8.06 -16.25
N PHE A 144 -8.02 -6.86 -15.78
CA PHE A 144 -7.20 -5.70 -16.05
C PHE A 144 -6.07 -5.59 -15.02
N VAL A 145 -4.83 -5.42 -15.49
CA VAL A 145 -3.66 -5.22 -14.63
C VAL A 145 -3.33 -3.74 -14.52
N LYS A 146 -3.58 -3.18 -13.33
CA LYS A 146 -3.18 -1.80 -12.99
C LYS A 146 -1.69 -1.61 -13.29
N PHE A 147 -1.35 -0.54 -14.03
CA PHE A 147 0.03 -0.23 -14.43
C PHE A 147 1.01 -0.30 -13.25
N ARG A 148 0.61 0.27 -12.10
CA ARG A 148 1.42 0.31 -10.87
C ARG A 148 1.80 -1.07 -10.28
N ASN A 149 1.08 -2.14 -10.64
CA ASN A 149 1.26 -3.49 -10.08
C ASN A 149 1.63 -4.53 -11.15
N ARG A 150 1.97 -4.12 -12.39
CA ARG A 150 2.20 -5.04 -13.51
C ARG A 150 3.24 -6.12 -13.21
N GLY A 151 4.35 -5.76 -12.57
CA GLY A 151 5.40 -6.73 -12.21
C GLY A 151 4.91 -7.78 -11.23
N SER A 152 4.26 -7.37 -10.15
CA SER A 152 3.74 -8.29 -9.12
C SER A 152 2.62 -9.17 -9.67
N VAL A 153 1.62 -8.60 -10.34
CA VAL A 153 0.48 -9.36 -10.87
C VAL A 153 0.92 -10.30 -12.01
N GLY A 154 1.86 -9.87 -12.85
CA GLY A 154 2.43 -10.72 -13.90
C GLY A 154 3.13 -11.95 -13.32
N LEU A 155 3.88 -11.79 -12.22
CA LEU A 155 4.46 -12.92 -11.49
C LEU A 155 3.39 -13.85 -10.92
N GLN A 156 2.34 -13.29 -10.29
CA GLN A 156 1.26 -14.11 -9.72
C GLN A 156 0.52 -14.91 -10.81
N TYR A 157 0.27 -14.29 -11.96
CA TYR A 157 -0.34 -14.96 -13.10
C TYR A 157 0.53 -16.09 -13.62
N PHE A 158 1.84 -15.83 -13.82
CA PHE A 158 2.79 -16.85 -14.23
C PHE A 158 2.83 -18.06 -13.28
N LEU A 159 2.93 -17.80 -11.96
CA LEU A 159 2.93 -18.85 -10.95
C LEU A 159 1.60 -19.61 -10.92
N MET A 160 0.47 -18.93 -11.04
CA MET A 160 -0.85 -19.58 -11.11
C MET A 160 -0.95 -20.52 -12.32
N GLN A 161 -0.42 -20.13 -13.49
CA GLN A 161 -0.38 -21.01 -14.66
C GLN A 161 0.47 -22.27 -14.41
N LEU A 162 1.64 -22.12 -13.74
CA LEU A 162 2.46 -23.27 -13.35
C LEU A 162 1.77 -24.21 -12.35
N LEU A 163 0.85 -23.69 -11.53
CA LEU A 163 0.10 -24.43 -10.53
C LEU A 163 -1.17 -25.12 -11.07
N GLY A 164 -1.33 -25.20 -12.39
CA GLY A 164 -2.45 -25.91 -13.02
C GLY A 164 -3.57 -25.00 -13.54
N GLY A 165 -3.30 -23.72 -13.77
CA GLY A 165 -4.20 -22.80 -14.47
C GLY A 165 -5.11 -21.99 -13.54
N ARG A 166 -6.17 -21.42 -14.11
CA ARG A 166 -7.04 -20.44 -13.43
C ARG A 166 -7.87 -21.07 -12.31
N GLY A 167 -8.04 -20.31 -11.22
CA GLY A 167 -8.92 -20.64 -10.11
C GLY A 167 -8.49 -19.94 -8.82
N GLU A 168 -9.45 -19.60 -7.96
CA GLU A 168 -9.16 -18.89 -6.70
C GLU A 168 -8.16 -19.65 -5.80
N ALA A 169 -8.19 -20.99 -5.80
CA ALA A 169 -7.25 -21.81 -5.04
C ALA A 169 -5.80 -21.66 -5.53
N ASN A 170 -5.59 -21.70 -6.86
CA ASN A 170 -4.27 -21.52 -7.46
C ASN A 170 -3.78 -20.07 -7.33
N ALA A 171 -4.69 -19.10 -7.44
CA ALA A 171 -4.40 -17.69 -7.16
C ALA A 171 -3.96 -17.50 -5.69
N LEU A 172 -4.65 -18.12 -4.74
CA LEU A 172 -4.26 -18.06 -3.33
C LEU A 172 -2.88 -18.68 -3.11
N LEU A 173 -2.65 -19.85 -3.71
CA LEU A 173 -1.37 -20.55 -3.59
C LEU A 173 -0.21 -19.74 -4.19
N SER A 174 -0.41 -19.06 -5.33
CA SER A 174 0.63 -18.21 -5.93
C SER A 174 1.01 -17.04 -5.01
N TYR A 175 0.04 -16.36 -4.40
CA TYR A 175 0.31 -15.31 -3.41
C TYR A 175 1.02 -15.86 -2.17
N GLN A 176 0.61 -17.01 -1.64
CA GLN A 176 1.23 -17.61 -0.47
C GLN A 176 2.69 -18.02 -0.73
N VAL A 177 2.97 -18.67 -1.86
CA VAL A 177 4.33 -19.02 -2.26
C VAL A 177 5.17 -17.75 -2.40
N THR A 178 4.67 -16.75 -3.13
CA THR A 178 5.40 -15.48 -3.31
C THR A 178 5.69 -14.79 -1.99
N SER A 179 4.70 -14.69 -1.10
CA SER A 179 4.81 -14.10 0.23
C SER A 179 5.90 -14.77 1.06
N ILE A 180 5.85 -16.10 1.20
CA ILE A 180 6.79 -16.85 2.05
C ILE A 180 8.20 -16.82 1.45
N SER A 181 8.32 -17.03 0.13
CA SER A 181 9.61 -16.96 -0.57
C SER A 181 10.24 -15.56 -0.48
N ALA A 182 9.43 -14.50 -0.58
CA ALA A 182 9.89 -13.13 -0.38
C ALA A 182 10.43 -12.92 1.04
N GLY A 183 9.79 -13.48 2.07
CA GLY A 183 10.27 -13.41 3.45
C GLY A 183 11.61 -14.13 3.66
N LEU A 184 11.79 -15.31 3.07
CA LEU A 184 13.08 -16.02 3.11
C LEU A 184 14.17 -15.24 2.36
N LEU A 185 13.84 -14.65 1.21
CA LEU A 185 14.75 -13.79 0.46
C LEU A 185 15.12 -12.52 1.24
N PHE A 186 14.15 -11.90 1.92
CA PHE A 186 14.35 -10.76 2.82
C PHE A 186 15.44 -11.09 3.85
N LEU A 187 15.30 -12.23 4.54
CA LEU A 187 16.26 -12.68 5.53
C LEU A 187 17.63 -12.97 4.89
N ALA A 188 17.68 -13.68 3.76
CA ALA A 188 18.93 -13.99 3.09
C ALA A 188 19.72 -12.72 2.69
N VAL A 189 19.04 -11.72 2.14
CA VAL A 189 19.62 -10.41 1.80
C VAL A 189 20.11 -9.70 3.07
N LEU A 190 19.30 -9.68 4.12
CA LEU A 190 19.63 -9.04 5.40
C LEU A 190 20.87 -9.64 6.06
N TYR A 191 20.93 -10.96 6.21
CA TYR A 191 22.07 -11.66 6.85
C TYR A 191 23.35 -11.52 6.02
N THR A 192 23.23 -11.57 4.69
CA THR A 192 24.36 -11.39 3.78
C THR A 192 24.89 -9.95 3.81
N ALA A 193 24.02 -8.96 3.93
CA ALA A 193 24.45 -7.58 4.09
C ALA A 193 25.07 -7.35 5.47
N ALA A 194 24.49 -7.92 6.53
CA ALA A 194 25.01 -7.79 7.90
C ALA A 194 26.47 -8.28 7.99
N SER A 195 26.80 -9.40 7.35
CA SER A 195 28.17 -9.94 7.34
C SER A 195 29.18 -9.02 6.64
N LYS A 196 28.74 -8.21 5.67
CA LYS A 196 29.56 -7.21 4.98
C LYS A 196 29.67 -5.89 5.74
N LEU A 197 28.63 -5.53 6.49
CA LEU A 197 28.55 -4.26 7.21
C LEU A 197 29.28 -4.30 8.55
N PHE A 198 29.19 -5.41 9.29
CA PHE A 198 29.73 -5.50 10.65
C PHE A 198 30.84 -6.54 10.77
N GLN A 199 31.86 -6.20 11.58
CA GLN A 199 32.98 -7.09 11.85
C GLN A 199 32.61 -8.14 12.90
N LYS A 200 31.96 -7.73 13.99
CA LYS A 200 31.61 -8.63 15.09
C LYS A 200 30.34 -9.42 14.79
N ASN A 201 30.37 -10.71 15.06
CA ASN A 201 29.23 -11.60 14.86
C ASN A 201 28.00 -11.22 15.70
N ILE A 202 28.20 -10.73 16.93
CA ILE A 202 27.10 -10.24 17.75
C ILE A 202 26.39 -9.02 17.14
N GLU A 203 27.12 -8.13 16.47
CA GLU A 203 26.55 -6.96 15.80
C GLU A 203 25.75 -7.36 14.56
N ARG A 204 26.26 -8.35 13.81
CA ARG A 204 25.54 -8.95 12.67
C ARG A 204 24.19 -9.51 13.11
N ILE A 205 24.17 -10.27 14.20
CA ILE A 205 22.95 -10.86 14.76
C ILE A 205 22.00 -9.77 15.27
N LEU A 206 22.49 -8.83 16.07
CA LEU A 206 21.65 -7.76 16.62
C LEU A 206 21.02 -6.94 15.50
N PHE A 207 21.79 -6.61 14.45
CA PHE A 207 21.29 -5.92 13.26
C PHE A 207 20.23 -6.73 12.53
N ALA A 208 20.50 -8.01 12.24
CA ALA A 208 19.56 -8.85 11.52
C ALA A 208 18.27 -9.10 12.31
N LEU A 209 18.37 -9.36 13.62
CA LEU A 209 17.20 -9.64 14.47
C LEU A 209 16.25 -8.45 14.56
N ILE A 210 16.77 -7.24 14.83
CA ILE A 210 15.92 -6.06 15.01
C ILE A 210 15.24 -5.64 13.71
N LEU A 211 15.93 -5.78 12.56
CA LEU A 211 15.34 -5.56 11.24
C LEU A 211 14.36 -6.70 10.87
N SER A 212 14.54 -7.91 11.36
CA SER A 212 13.57 -9.00 11.20
C SER A 212 12.35 -8.88 12.13
N ALA A 213 12.27 -7.79 12.91
CA ALA A 213 11.18 -7.52 13.84
C ALA A 213 10.44 -6.21 13.50
N GLY A 214 10.55 -5.70 12.27
CA GLY A 214 9.71 -4.58 11.81
C GLY A 214 8.33 -5.04 11.33
N GLY A 215 7.32 -4.15 11.39
CA GLY A 215 5.93 -4.49 11.03
C GLY A 215 5.76 -4.98 9.59
N TYR A 216 6.67 -4.60 8.68
CA TYR A 216 6.72 -5.09 7.30
C TYR A 216 6.87 -6.61 7.19
N MET A 217 7.33 -7.30 8.24
CA MET A 217 7.42 -8.77 8.26
C MET A 217 6.05 -9.45 8.17
N LEU A 218 4.96 -8.75 8.49
CA LEU A 218 3.60 -9.26 8.38
C LEU A 218 3.22 -9.64 6.94
N LEU A 219 3.87 -9.02 5.95
CA LEU A 219 3.68 -9.32 4.52
C LEU A 219 4.13 -10.73 4.12
N PHE A 220 4.91 -11.42 4.96
CA PHE A 220 5.50 -12.71 4.61
C PHE A 220 4.72 -13.92 5.14
N PHE A 221 3.70 -13.70 5.95
CA PHE A 221 2.84 -14.74 6.53
C PHE A 221 1.70 -15.14 5.57
N GLY A 222 2.02 -15.53 4.34
CA GLY A 222 1.03 -15.93 3.32
C GLY A 222 0.02 -14.84 2.98
N TYR A 223 0.45 -13.58 3.05
CA TYR A 223 -0.41 -12.41 2.89
C TYR A 223 -0.75 -12.20 1.40
N VAL A 224 -2.02 -11.94 1.09
CA VAL A 224 -2.50 -11.78 -0.30
C VAL A 224 -2.41 -10.31 -0.69
N GLU A 225 -1.21 -9.89 -1.08
CA GLU A 225 -0.93 -8.52 -1.50
C GLU A 225 0.23 -8.44 -2.51
N ASN A 226 0.29 -7.33 -3.24
CA ASN A 226 1.28 -7.12 -4.31
C ASN A 226 2.62 -6.51 -3.85
N TYR A 227 2.84 -6.33 -2.54
CA TYR A 227 3.96 -5.55 -2.01
C TYR A 227 5.16 -6.37 -1.49
N ALA A 228 5.03 -7.70 -1.34
CA ALA A 228 6.05 -8.52 -0.67
C ALA A 228 7.44 -8.39 -1.30
N LEU A 229 7.54 -8.57 -2.63
CA LEU A 229 8.82 -8.43 -3.35
C LEU A 229 9.30 -6.97 -3.46
N PHE A 230 8.37 -6.01 -3.54
CA PHE A 230 8.72 -4.59 -3.49
C PHE A 230 9.45 -4.22 -2.19
N VAL A 231 8.96 -4.72 -1.04
CA VAL A 231 9.60 -4.53 0.27
C VAL A 231 10.98 -5.18 0.33
N VAL A 232 11.16 -6.36 -0.27
CA VAL A 232 12.48 -7.00 -0.41
C VAL A 232 13.43 -6.15 -1.27
N SER A 233 12.96 -5.59 -2.38
CA SER A 233 13.76 -4.70 -3.24
C SER A 233 14.17 -3.43 -2.51
N VAL A 234 13.30 -2.85 -1.67
CA VAL A 234 13.63 -1.67 -0.84
C VAL A 234 14.66 -2.04 0.23
N LEU A 235 14.56 -3.21 0.87
CA LEU A 235 15.60 -3.69 1.79
C LEU A 235 16.94 -3.82 1.06
N ALA A 236 16.97 -4.52 -0.07
CA ALA A 236 18.18 -4.69 -0.87
C ALA A 236 18.77 -3.33 -1.26
N PHE A 237 17.93 -2.38 -1.69
CA PHE A 237 18.34 -1.02 -2.02
C PHE A 237 19.04 -0.31 -0.85
N VAL A 238 18.41 -0.33 0.32
CA VAL A 238 18.94 0.33 1.52
C VAL A 238 20.27 -0.32 1.92
N LEU A 239 20.33 -1.64 2.01
CA LEU A 239 21.53 -2.34 2.48
C LEU A 239 22.70 -2.28 1.49
N ILE A 240 22.43 -2.45 0.19
CA ILE A 240 23.45 -2.29 -0.86
C ILE A 240 23.93 -0.84 -0.89
N GLY A 241 23.04 0.15 -0.74
CA GLY A 241 23.42 1.55 -0.70
C GLY A 241 24.35 1.89 0.47
N VAL A 242 24.09 1.33 1.66
CA VAL A 242 25.02 1.47 2.80
C VAL A 242 26.37 0.81 2.49
N ILE A 243 26.38 -0.41 1.94
CA ILE A 243 27.63 -1.10 1.55
C ILE A 243 28.42 -0.28 0.53
N VAL A 244 27.77 0.25 -0.50
CA VAL A 244 28.37 1.12 -1.53
C VAL A 244 28.95 2.39 -0.92
N SER A 245 28.29 2.96 0.10
CA SER A 245 28.75 4.20 0.73
C SER A 245 29.92 4.03 1.71
N GLU A 246 30.07 2.85 2.32
CA GLU A 246 31.12 2.56 3.31
C GLU A 246 32.31 1.77 2.73
N ARG A 247 32.15 1.14 1.56
CA ARG A 247 33.16 0.24 0.95
C ARG A 247 33.55 0.71 -0.45
N ASN A 248 34.68 0.21 -0.96
CA ASN A 248 35.10 0.41 -2.35
C ASN A 248 34.30 -0.50 -3.31
N PHE A 249 32.98 -0.45 -3.23
CA PHE A 249 32.06 -1.17 -4.10
C PHE A 249 31.56 -0.24 -5.20
N HIS A 250 31.38 -0.76 -6.41
CA HIS A 250 31.06 0.10 -7.54
C HIS A 250 29.64 0.69 -7.42
N ARG A 251 29.53 2.03 -7.48
CA ARG A 251 28.29 2.77 -7.20
C ARG A 251 27.08 2.35 -8.05
N TRP A 252 27.31 1.86 -9.26
CA TRP A 252 26.26 1.50 -10.22
C TRP A 252 25.43 0.29 -9.78
N TRP A 253 25.93 -0.50 -8.83
CA TRP A 253 25.17 -1.61 -8.23
C TRP A 253 23.88 -1.16 -7.54
N ILE A 254 23.75 0.11 -7.17
CA ILE A 254 22.50 0.64 -6.59
C ILE A 254 21.33 0.62 -7.59
N LEU A 255 21.62 0.62 -8.90
CA LEU A 255 20.57 0.62 -9.94
C LEU A 255 19.79 -0.69 -9.99
N VAL A 256 20.42 -1.83 -9.67
CA VAL A 256 19.76 -3.14 -9.71
C VAL A 256 18.56 -3.21 -8.75
N PRO A 257 18.71 -2.96 -7.43
CA PRO A 257 17.56 -2.95 -6.53
C PRO A 257 16.60 -1.77 -6.79
N GLN A 258 17.07 -0.64 -7.32
CA GLN A 258 16.20 0.48 -7.74
C GLN A 258 15.24 0.09 -8.88
N LEU A 259 15.77 -0.55 -9.93
CA LEU A 259 14.98 -1.03 -11.06
C LEU A 259 14.05 -2.17 -10.64
N SER A 260 14.52 -3.06 -9.77
CA SER A 260 13.67 -4.09 -9.16
C SER A 260 12.51 -3.49 -8.36
N ALA A 261 12.75 -2.45 -7.55
CA ALA A 261 11.71 -1.76 -6.81
C ALA A 261 10.68 -1.11 -7.75
N LEU A 262 11.12 -0.45 -8.83
CA LEU A 262 10.25 0.15 -9.85
C LEU A 262 9.44 -0.89 -10.64
N PHE A 263 10.01 -2.06 -10.89
CA PHE A 263 9.34 -3.16 -11.57
C PHE A 263 8.15 -3.68 -10.75
N PHE A 264 8.35 -3.88 -9.44
CA PHE A 264 7.29 -4.38 -8.58
C PHE A 264 6.28 -3.31 -8.16
N HIS A 265 6.71 -2.05 -7.98
CA HIS A 265 5.79 -0.97 -7.63
C HIS A 265 6.30 0.42 -8.02
N VAL A 266 5.37 1.30 -8.43
CA VAL A 266 5.70 2.68 -8.83
C VAL A 266 6.39 3.50 -7.72
N PHE A 267 6.11 3.20 -6.45
CA PHE A 267 6.80 3.85 -5.31
C PHE A 267 8.31 3.56 -5.24
N GLY A 268 8.85 2.66 -6.07
CA GLY A 268 10.29 2.61 -6.31
C GLY A 268 10.86 3.98 -6.72
N CYS A 269 10.07 4.87 -7.33
CA CYS A 269 10.50 6.22 -7.70
C CYS A 269 10.93 7.09 -6.50
N VAL A 270 10.40 6.80 -5.30
CA VAL A 270 10.72 7.50 -4.05
C VAL A 270 12.20 7.33 -3.68
N LEU A 271 12.87 6.30 -4.20
CA LEU A 271 14.28 6.01 -3.94
C LEU A 271 15.25 6.76 -4.89
N ILE A 272 14.74 7.37 -5.97
CA ILE A 272 15.55 8.07 -6.99
C ILE A 272 16.45 9.17 -6.38
N PRO A 273 16.00 10.02 -5.45
CA PRO A 273 16.86 11.03 -4.85
C PRO A 273 18.07 10.43 -4.12
N ALA A 274 17.88 9.31 -3.41
CA ALA A 274 18.95 8.62 -2.71
C ALA A 274 19.93 7.93 -3.69
N THR A 275 19.40 7.38 -4.80
CA THR A 275 20.20 6.86 -5.93
C THR A 275 21.07 7.95 -6.55
N ALA A 276 20.46 9.08 -6.92
CA ALA A 276 21.16 10.22 -7.52
C ALA A 276 22.27 10.74 -6.60
N TYR A 277 21.99 10.83 -5.29
CA TYR A 277 23.00 11.17 -4.30
C TYR A 277 24.20 10.23 -4.34
N LEU A 278 23.99 8.91 -4.29
CA LEU A 278 25.11 7.95 -4.32
C LEU A 278 25.89 8.01 -5.64
N LEU A 279 25.22 8.11 -6.78
CA LEU A 279 25.89 8.19 -8.09
C LEU A 279 26.75 9.44 -8.22
N VAL A 280 26.27 10.59 -7.73
CA VAL A 280 26.97 11.88 -7.82
C VAL A 280 28.01 12.04 -6.71
N SER A 281 27.77 11.49 -5.52
CA SER A 281 28.69 11.63 -4.38
C SER A 281 30.12 11.18 -4.72
N ASN A 282 31.10 11.93 -4.20
CA ASN A 282 32.53 11.70 -4.45
C ASN A 282 32.98 11.71 -5.93
N THR A 283 32.19 12.28 -6.85
CA THR A 283 32.61 12.55 -8.25
C THR A 283 33.29 13.91 -8.41
N LYS A 284 33.89 14.15 -9.60
CA LYS A 284 34.30 15.50 -10.04
C LYS A 284 33.13 16.49 -9.99
N LEU A 285 31.94 16.05 -10.42
CA LEU A 285 30.71 16.85 -10.37
C LEU A 285 30.35 17.24 -8.93
N SER A 286 30.37 16.31 -7.98
CA SER A 286 30.13 16.61 -6.56
C SER A 286 31.15 17.60 -5.99
N ARG A 287 32.43 17.51 -6.36
CA ARG A 287 33.44 18.50 -5.97
C ARG A 287 33.12 19.89 -6.53
N HIS A 288 32.74 19.97 -7.80
CA HIS A 288 32.34 21.22 -8.43
C HIS A 288 31.11 21.82 -7.72
N LEU A 289 30.05 21.03 -7.51
CA LEU A 289 28.84 21.45 -6.78
C LEU A 289 29.13 21.91 -5.35
N ARG A 290 30.08 21.25 -4.65
CA ARG A 290 30.50 21.67 -3.30
C ARG A 290 31.24 22.99 -3.29
N ASN A 291 31.98 23.31 -4.34
CA ASN A 291 32.75 24.56 -4.46
C ASN A 291 31.90 25.75 -4.95
N LEU A 292 30.67 25.52 -5.42
CA LEU A 292 29.75 26.61 -5.74
C LEU A 292 29.52 27.51 -4.53
N HIS A 293 29.48 28.82 -4.78
CA HIS A 293 29.13 29.82 -3.79
C HIS A 293 27.73 29.53 -3.22
N TRP A 294 27.51 29.83 -1.93
CA TRP A 294 26.26 29.45 -1.25
C TRP A 294 25.03 30.09 -1.91
N THR A 295 25.17 31.29 -2.47
CA THR A 295 24.10 31.97 -3.22
C THR A 295 23.66 31.16 -4.45
N VAL A 296 24.61 30.60 -5.20
CA VAL A 296 24.32 29.75 -6.37
C VAL A 296 23.62 28.47 -5.93
N LYS A 297 24.05 27.86 -4.81
CA LYS A 297 23.36 26.68 -4.24
C LYS A 297 21.93 27.01 -3.83
N CYS A 298 21.71 28.18 -3.21
CA CYS A 298 20.38 28.66 -2.87
C CYS A 298 19.52 28.92 -4.12
N LEU A 299 20.09 29.49 -5.18
CA LEU A 299 19.39 29.70 -6.45
C LEU A 299 19.01 28.39 -7.14
N ILE A 300 19.94 27.43 -7.22
CA ILE A 300 19.67 26.08 -7.74
C ILE A 300 18.58 25.40 -6.92
N GLY A 301 18.67 25.48 -5.59
CA GLY A 301 17.68 24.92 -4.68
C GLY A 301 16.30 25.57 -4.84
N ALA A 302 16.24 26.89 -4.91
CA ALA A 302 15.01 27.65 -5.12
C ALA A 302 14.40 27.32 -6.47
N PHE A 303 15.18 27.34 -7.55
CA PHE A 303 14.74 26.95 -8.88
C PHE A 303 14.20 25.51 -8.90
N GLY A 304 14.93 24.58 -8.28
CA GLY A 304 14.49 23.18 -8.18
C GLY A 304 13.17 23.03 -7.42
N LEU A 305 13.01 23.74 -6.30
CA LEU A 305 11.77 23.73 -5.51
C LEU A 305 10.61 24.40 -6.27
N THR A 306 10.84 25.52 -6.93
CA THR A 306 9.82 26.19 -7.76
C THR A 306 9.41 25.31 -8.92
N PHE A 307 10.36 24.71 -9.64
CA PHE A 307 10.09 23.82 -10.75
C PHE A 307 9.30 22.57 -10.31
N ALA A 308 9.72 21.94 -9.21
CA ALA A 308 8.99 20.83 -8.61
C ALA A 308 7.59 21.25 -8.15
N GLY A 309 7.45 22.45 -7.58
CA GLY A 309 6.18 23.03 -7.16
C GLY A 309 5.23 23.30 -8.32
N VAL A 310 5.73 23.80 -9.46
CA VAL A 310 4.95 24.02 -10.69
C VAL A 310 4.49 22.70 -11.28
N ILE A 311 5.39 21.71 -11.37
CA ILE A 311 5.03 20.36 -11.82
C ILE A 311 3.97 19.76 -10.90
N PHE A 312 4.19 19.81 -9.59
CA PHE A 312 3.26 19.31 -8.60
C PHE A 312 1.90 19.99 -8.70
N TYR A 313 1.86 21.33 -8.75
CA TYR A 313 0.62 22.10 -8.88
C TYR A 313 -0.14 21.71 -10.15
N ARG A 314 0.56 21.65 -11.29
CA ARG A 314 -0.03 21.23 -12.56
C ARG A 314 -0.66 19.84 -12.45
N PHE A 315 0.08 18.84 -11.95
CA PHE A 315 -0.47 17.48 -11.77
C PHE A 315 -1.61 17.45 -10.75
N TYR A 316 -1.52 18.20 -9.66
CA TYR A 316 -2.55 18.29 -8.62
C TYR A 316 -3.85 18.88 -9.14
N THR A 317 -3.79 19.86 -10.06
CA THR A 317 -4.99 20.51 -10.61
C THR A 317 -5.54 19.80 -11.84
N THR A 318 -4.72 19.11 -12.62
CA THR A 318 -5.17 18.45 -13.87
C THR A 318 -5.50 16.97 -13.70
N SER A 319 -4.82 16.26 -12.80
CA SER A 319 -5.03 14.83 -12.54
C SER A 319 -5.74 14.62 -11.22
N TYR A 320 -7.05 14.36 -11.31
CA TYR A 320 -7.84 13.94 -10.16
C TYR A 320 -7.28 12.66 -9.52
N PHE A 321 -6.77 11.69 -10.30
CA PHE A 321 -6.09 10.51 -9.75
C PHE A 321 -4.93 10.90 -8.83
N PHE A 322 -4.05 11.80 -9.28
CA PHE A 322 -2.94 12.28 -8.47
C PHE A 322 -3.43 13.06 -7.25
N ARG A 323 -4.40 13.97 -7.43
CA ARG A 323 -5.02 14.74 -6.34
C ARG A 323 -5.59 13.85 -5.25
N PHE A 324 -6.34 12.81 -5.61
CA PHE A 324 -6.99 11.90 -4.67
C PHE A 324 -6.05 10.88 -4.04
N SER A 325 -4.88 10.67 -4.65
CA SER A 325 -3.81 9.87 -4.05
C SER A 325 -3.07 10.62 -2.94
N LEU A 326 -3.28 11.93 -2.79
CA LEU A 326 -2.60 12.77 -1.80
C LEU A 326 -3.55 13.14 -0.65
N VAL A 327 -2.98 13.32 0.54
CA VAL A 327 -3.65 13.99 1.65
C VAL A 327 -3.77 15.48 1.28
N PRO A 328 -4.98 16.05 1.27
CA PRO A 328 -5.14 17.45 0.90
C PRO A 328 -4.43 18.36 1.92
N PRO A 329 -3.63 19.35 1.48
CA PRO A 329 -2.92 20.23 2.41
C PRO A 329 -3.87 21.12 3.21
N ILE A 330 -4.99 21.52 2.59
CA ILE A 330 -6.05 22.36 3.16
C ILE A 330 -7.38 21.69 2.83
N ALA A 331 -8.36 21.84 3.71
CA ALA A 331 -9.70 21.29 3.51
C ALA A 331 -10.35 21.89 2.26
N ASP A 332 -10.93 21.02 1.44
CA ASP A 332 -11.71 21.35 0.26
C ASP A 332 -12.99 20.51 0.21
N ARG A 333 -13.78 20.67 -0.85
CA ARG A 333 -15.03 19.89 -1.04
C ARG A 333 -14.84 18.37 -1.06
N PHE A 334 -13.60 17.88 -1.20
CA PHE A 334 -13.29 16.45 -1.22
C PHE A 334 -12.71 15.94 0.12
N THR A 335 -12.57 16.83 1.09
CA THR A 335 -12.00 16.51 2.40
C THR A 335 -13.08 15.92 3.30
N VAL A 336 -12.91 14.65 3.66
CA VAL A 336 -13.78 13.92 4.58
C VAL A 336 -13.32 14.15 6.01
N GLU A 337 -14.22 14.49 6.93
CA GLU A 337 -13.95 14.67 8.37
C GLU A 337 -12.76 15.59 8.70
N GLY A 338 -12.50 16.59 7.85
CA GLY A 338 -11.35 17.49 8.02
C GLY A 338 -9.98 16.79 7.90
N TYR A 339 -9.91 15.62 7.26
CA TYR A 339 -8.67 14.85 7.05
C TYR A 339 -7.72 15.56 6.08
N THR A 340 -6.90 16.46 6.61
CA THR A 340 -5.90 17.24 5.89
C THR A 340 -4.49 16.87 6.35
N LEU A 341 -3.48 17.35 5.62
CA LEU A 341 -2.07 16.99 5.84
C LEU A 341 -1.59 17.28 7.28
N PHE A 342 -2.19 18.27 7.96
CA PHE A 342 -1.85 18.65 9.32
C PHE A 342 -3.02 18.50 10.30
N SER A 343 -4.09 17.80 9.92
CA SER A 343 -5.17 17.49 10.86
C SER A 343 -4.69 16.52 11.93
N TRP A 344 -5.32 16.58 13.12
CA TRP A 344 -4.99 15.68 14.22
C TRP A 344 -5.16 14.20 13.84
N ASN A 345 -6.20 13.89 13.06
CA ASN A 345 -6.47 12.55 12.57
C ASN A 345 -5.31 12.01 11.71
N HIS A 346 -4.82 12.80 10.75
CA HIS A 346 -3.71 12.39 9.90
C HIS A 346 -2.40 12.25 10.70
N LEU A 347 -2.10 13.19 11.60
CA LEU A 347 -0.90 13.12 12.44
C LEU A 347 -0.91 11.90 13.36
N LEU A 348 -2.07 11.57 13.93
CA LEU A 348 -2.25 10.35 14.72
C LEU A 348 -2.08 9.10 13.86
N ASP A 349 -2.68 9.04 12.67
CA ASP A 349 -2.55 7.89 11.79
C ASP A 349 -1.11 7.68 11.31
N PHE A 350 -0.39 8.77 11.01
CA PHE A 350 1.02 8.71 10.69
C PHE A 350 1.86 8.22 11.88
N ALA A 351 1.56 8.68 13.11
CA ALA A 351 2.21 8.17 14.31
C ALA A 351 1.92 6.68 14.54
N ASN A 352 0.67 6.24 14.37
CA ASN A 352 0.28 4.84 14.43
C ASN A 352 1.05 4.00 13.40
N LEU A 353 1.21 4.50 12.17
CA LEU A 353 2.00 3.85 11.14
C LEU A 353 3.46 3.67 11.59
N LEU A 354 4.10 4.69 12.18
CA LEU A 354 5.47 4.56 12.69
C LEU A 354 5.58 3.48 13.78
N PHE A 355 4.61 3.43 14.71
CA PHE A 355 4.54 2.36 15.71
C PHE A 355 4.27 0.99 15.10
N VAL A 356 3.59 0.92 13.97
CA VAL A 356 3.39 -0.33 13.25
C VAL A 356 4.69 -0.81 12.64
N LEU A 357 5.36 0.09 11.92
CA LEU A 357 6.57 -0.20 11.18
C LEU A 357 7.74 -0.52 12.11
N PHE A 358 7.92 0.23 13.19
CA PHE A 358 9.03 0.03 14.12
C PHE A 358 8.71 0.50 15.56
N PRO A 359 8.03 -0.33 16.38
CA PRO A 359 7.63 0.08 17.73
C PRO A 359 8.80 0.42 18.68
N GLY A 360 9.99 -0.11 18.42
CA GLY A 360 11.21 0.20 19.17
C GLY A 360 11.84 1.57 18.86
N ILE A 361 11.23 2.39 17.99
CA ILE A 361 11.76 3.68 17.52
C ILE A 361 12.15 4.62 18.66
N GLY A 362 11.27 4.81 19.65
CA GLY A 362 11.49 5.74 20.76
C GLY A 362 12.71 5.39 21.57
N VAL A 363 12.95 4.08 21.80
CA VAL A 363 14.11 3.56 22.53
C VAL A 363 15.40 3.87 21.77
N LEU A 364 15.46 3.56 20.48
CA LEU A 364 16.68 3.79 19.69
C LEU A 364 16.97 5.28 19.44
N LEU A 365 15.95 6.14 19.39
CA LEU A 365 16.14 7.60 19.29
C LEU A 365 16.81 8.21 20.54
N THR A 366 16.77 7.52 21.69
CA THR A 366 17.48 7.99 22.89
C THR A 366 18.99 7.70 22.83
N VAL A 367 19.40 6.80 21.93
CA VAL A 367 20.78 6.38 21.70
C VAL A 367 21.40 7.29 20.63
N ARG A 368 22.50 7.97 20.98
CA ARG A 368 23.20 9.01 20.19
C ARG A 368 22.36 10.20 19.69
N ARG A 369 22.72 11.40 20.10
CA ARG A 369 22.47 12.61 19.28
C ARG A 369 23.64 12.78 18.31
N LEU A 370 23.43 12.46 17.02
CA LEU A 370 24.42 12.80 16.00
C LEU A 370 24.50 14.32 15.83
N THR A 371 25.72 14.87 15.82
CA THR A 371 25.91 16.29 15.49
C THR A 371 25.73 16.49 13.99
N ARG A 372 25.08 17.60 13.60
CA ARG A 372 24.83 17.95 12.18
C ARG A 372 26.07 17.80 11.30
N ARG A 373 27.25 18.20 11.81
CA ARG A 373 28.52 18.11 11.09
C ARG A 373 28.94 16.66 10.79
N LYS A 374 28.81 15.72 11.73
CA LYS A 374 29.18 14.31 11.53
C LYS A 374 28.26 13.60 10.53
N VAL A 375 26.98 13.94 10.56
CA VAL A 375 25.98 13.41 9.63
C VAL A 375 26.32 13.80 8.21
N LEU A 376 26.52 15.10 7.96
CA LEU A 376 26.76 15.63 6.61
C LEU A 376 28.09 15.19 5.99
N THR A 377 29.03 14.71 6.81
CA THR A 377 30.32 14.17 6.33
C THR A 377 30.29 12.67 6.09
N ASN A 378 29.39 11.91 6.74
CA ASN A 378 29.29 10.48 6.52
C ASN A 378 28.32 10.20 5.35
N GLN A 379 28.84 9.58 4.30
CA GLN A 379 28.09 9.32 3.07
C GLN A 379 26.91 8.36 3.31
N ALA A 380 27.10 7.30 4.10
CA ALA A 380 26.07 6.33 4.45
C ALA A 380 24.91 6.97 5.22
N MET A 381 25.24 7.83 6.19
CA MET A 381 24.24 8.54 6.98
C MET A 381 23.43 9.52 6.13
N CYS A 382 24.07 10.24 5.21
CA CYS A 382 23.35 11.11 4.27
C CYS A 382 22.44 10.29 3.34
N PHE A 383 22.93 9.17 2.81
CA PHE A 383 22.12 8.25 1.99
C PHE A 383 20.90 7.73 2.76
N LEU A 384 21.11 7.21 3.97
CA LEU A 384 20.03 6.70 4.82
C LEU A 384 19.02 7.79 5.21
N LEU A 385 19.47 9.01 5.50
CA LEU A 385 18.58 10.14 5.78
C LEU A 385 17.74 10.52 4.56
N LEU A 386 18.33 10.50 3.37
CA LEU A 386 17.57 10.72 2.14
C LEU A 386 16.53 9.63 1.93
N CYS A 387 16.90 8.35 2.14
CA CYS A 387 15.93 7.26 2.09
C CYS A 387 14.79 7.48 3.07
N VAL A 388 15.07 7.77 4.35
CA VAL A 388 14.06 8.02 5.38
C VAL A 388 13.18 9.21 5.02
N ALA A 389 13.77 10.34 4.62
CA ALA A 389 13.02 11.53 4.27
C ALA A 389 12.08 11.29 3.08
N CYS A 390 12.54 10.56 2.05
CA CYS A 390 11.72 10.27 0.89
C CYS A 390 10.63 9.26 1.22
N THR A 391 10.94 8.15 1.90
CA THR A 391 9.95 7.09 2.17
C THR A 391 8.91 7.50 3.21
N LEU A 392 9.32 8.18 4.29
CA LEU A 392 8.38 8.74 5.26
C LEU A 392 7.62 9.95 4.68
N GLY A 393 8.26 10.76 3.83
CA GLY A 393 7.57 11.83 3.11
C GLY A 393 6.48 11.29 2.20
N ALA A 394 6.74 10.21 1.47
CA ALA A 394 5.71 9.51 0.70
C ALA A 394 4.59 8.98 1.62
N ALA A 395 4.95 8.31 2.71
CA ALA A 395 3.98 7.82 3.68
C ALA A 395 3.20 8.91 4.44
N PHE A 396 3.67 10.16 4.42
CA PHE A 396 3.00 11.33 5.00
C PHE A 396 2.06 12.01 4.00
N ILE A 397 2.48 12.13 2.74
CA ILE A 397 1.75 12.91 1.74
C ILE A 397 0.71 12.06 0.99
N PHE A 398 0.92 10.75 0.81
CA PHE A 398 0.00 9.90 0.06
C PHE A 398 -1.06 9.25 0.95
N ASP A 399 -2.34 9.29 0.55
CA ASP A 399 -3.47 8.63 1.23
C ASP A 399 -4.19 7.68 0.27
N PRO A 400 -3.88 6.38 0.27
CA PRO A 400 -4.74 5.40 -0.38
C PRO A 400 -6.13 5.42 0.29
N LYS A 401 -7.17 5.68 -0.51
CA LYS A 401 -8.57 5.79 -0.04
C LYS A 401 -9.23 4.44 0.28
N LEU A 402 -8.46 3.38 0.50
CA LEU A 402 -8.95 2.01 0.70
C LEU A 402 -8.44 1.47 2.04
N GLY A 403 -9.32 0.77 2.76
CA GLY A 403 -8.94 -0.01 3.94
C GLY A 403 -8.78 0.82 5.21
N MET A 404 -7.61 0.69 5.87
CA MET A 404 -7.23 1.30 7.16
C MET A 404 -7.25 2.85 7.15
N PRO A 405 -7.36 3.60 8.29
CA PRO A 405 -7.12 5.05 8.28
C PRO A 405 -5.83 5.39 7.55
N ARG A 406 -4.83 4.50 7.67
CA ARG A 406 -3.65 4.42 6.82
C ARG A 406 -3.31 2.99 6.40
N ASP A 407 -3.08 2.80 5.11
CA ASP A 407 -2.75 1.52 4.48
C ASP A 407 -1.30 1.10 4.81
N TRP A 408 -1.14 0.37 5.91
CA TRP A 408 0.17 0.09 6.51
C TRP A 408 1.04 -0.83 5.65
N ASP A 409 0.44 -1.74 4.90
CA ASP A 409 1.11 -2.69 4.01
C ASP A 409 1.66 -2.01 2.77
N LEU A 410 0.92 -1.07 2.17
CA LEU A 410 1.43 -0.19 1.13
C LEU A 410 2.66 0.58 1.61
N PHE A 411 2.65 1.10 2.84
CA PHE A 411 3.75 1.88 3.42
C PHE A 411 4.76 1.06 4.22
N ALA A 412 4.68 -0.27 4.19
CA ALA A 412 5.59 -1.18 4.89
C ALA A 412 7.07 -0.87 4.58
N PHE A 413 7.36 -0.50 3.34
CA PHE A 413 8.70 -0.16 2.86
C PHE A 413 9.34 1.02 3.61
N ALA A 414 8.54 1.96 4.14
CA ALA A 414 9.05 3.15 4.81
C ALA A 414 9.70 2.83 6.17
N GLY A 415 9.32 1.69 6.77
CA GLY A 415 9.89 1.20 8.02
C GLY A 415 11.33 0.73 7.88
N ILE A 416 11.74 0.27 6.69
CA ILE A 416 13.06 -0.32 6.48
C ILE A 416 14.17 0.73 6.61
N PRO A 417 14.21 1.84 5.84
CA PRO A 417 15.24 2.86 6.02
C PRO A 417 15.29 3.43 7.44
N LEU A 418 14.12 3.59 8.08
CA LEU A 418 13.99 4.11 9.44
C LEU A 418 14.59 3.16 10.47
N ALA A 419 14.27 1.88 10.41
CA ALA A 419 14.88 0.87 11.26
C ALA A 419 16.39 0.78 11.00
N THR A 420 16.80 0.74 9.72
CA THR A 420 18.22 0.65 9.36
C THR A 420 19.04 1.81 9.90
N ILE A 421 18.60 3.06 9.73
CA ILE A 421 19.38 4.22 10.21
C ILE A 421 19.52 4.23 11.74
N LEU A 422 18.45 3.88 12.46
CA LEU A 422 18.45 3.89 13.94
C LEU A 422 19.37 2.80 14.48
N VAL A 423 19.28 1.60 13.93
CA VAL A 423 20.06 0.45 14.36
C VAL A 423 21.52 0.60 13.95
N PHE A 424 21.79 1.04 12.71
CA PHE A 424 23.15 1.29 12.22
C PHE A 424 23.86 2.34 13.10
N ASN A 425 23.16 3.41 13.46
CA ASN A 425 23.68 4.43 14.37
C ASN A 425 23.90 3.89 15.79
N ALA A 426 22.96 3.10 16.33
CA ALA A 426 23.07 2.49 17.65
C ALA A 426 24.27 1.52 17.74
N ILE A 427 24.50 0.69 16.73
CA ILE A 427 25.66 -0.21 16.68
C ILE A 427 26.96 0.60 16.59
N SER A 428 26.96 1.66 15.77
CA SER A 428 28.13 2.55 15.60
C SER A 428 28.51 3.35 16.85
N GLU A 429 27.69 3.38 17.90
CA GLU A 429 28.07 3.96 19.19
C GLU A 429 29.08 3.12 19.95
N ASN A 430 29.06 1.79 19.76
CA ASN A 430 29.90 0.83 20.46
C ASN A 430 29.89 1.01 22.00
N ARG A 431 28.71 1.18 22.59
CA ARG A 431 28.48 1.30 24.05
C ARG A 431 27.57 0.17 24.56
N ILE A 432 27.73 -0.19 25.84
CA ILE A 432 26.89 -1.19 26.52
C ILE A 432 25.41 -0.83 26.36
N MET A 433 25.06 0.43 26.68
CA MET A 433 23.68 0.90 26.66
C MET A 433 23.07 0.88 25.24
N SER A 434 23.88 1.01 24.20
CA SER A 434 23.39 0.94 22.82
C SER A 434 22.99 -0.49 22.43
N ARG A 435 23.78 -1.50 22.83
CA ARG A 435 23.40 -2.92 22.65
C ARG A 435 22.17 -3.28 23.48
N ALA A 436 22.09 -2.81 24.73
CA ALA A 436 20.91 -3.01 25.59
C ALA A 436 19.64 -2.37 24.98
N ALA A 437 19.76 -1.14 24.46
CA ALA A 437 18.65 -0.45 23.80
C ALA A 437 18.15 -1.21 22.55
N ILE A 438 19.04 -1.82 21.76
CA ILE A 438 18.64 -2.68 20.63
C ILE A 438 17.83 -3.88 21.12
N VAL A 439 18.24 -4.55 22.20
CA VAL A 439 17.50 -5.69 22.75
C VAL A 439 16.15 -5.27 23.33
N LEU A 440 16.08 -4.13 24.01
CA LEU A 440 14.81 -3.57 24.50
C LEU A 440 13.87 -3.19 23.35
N ALA A 441 14.40 -2.55 22.31
CA ALA A 441 13.65 -2.25 21.09
C ALA A 441 13.16 -3.52 20.40
N LEU A 442 14.00 -4.56 20.31
CA LEU A 442 13.66 -5.86 19.74
C LEU A 442 12.49 -6.49 20.49
N PHE A 443 12.49 -6.42 21.82
CA PHE A 443 11.36 -6.90 22.60
C PHE A 443 10.07 -6.15 22.26
N LEU A 444 10.08 -4.81 22.23
CA LEU A 444 8.89 -4.03 21.87
C LEU A 444 8.36 -4.38 20.48
N CYS A 445 9.28 -4.61 19.54
CA CYS A 445 8.97 -5.09 18.21
C CYS A 445 8.28 -6.47 18.22
N VAL A 446 8.85 -7.46 18.92
CA VAL A 446 8.27 -8.80 19.06
C VAL A 446 6.91 -8.77 19.78
N ALA A 447 6.82 -8.01 20.87
CA ALA A 447 5.61 -7.82 21.65
C ALA A 447 4.50 -7.11 20.87
N SER A 448 4.85 -6.46 19.76
CA SER A 448 3.90 -5.85 18.82
C SER A 448 3.54 -6.77 17.66
N ILE A 449 4.51 -7.46 17.05
CA ILE A 449 4.29 -8.27 15.84
C ILE A 449 3.60 -9.59 16.17
N VAL A 450 3.98 -10.28 17.25
CA VAL A 450 3.40 -11.59 17.57
C VAL A 450 1.88 -11.50 17.76
N PRO A 451 1.33 -10.55 18.55
CA PRO A 451 -0.11 -10.34 18.62
C PRO A 451 -0.76 -10.06 17.27
N ARG A 452 -0.13 -9.26 16.41
CA ARG A 452 -0.63 -8.95 15.05
C ARG A 452 -0.72 -10.19 14.17
N SER A 453 0.35 -10.97 14.10
CA SER A 453 0.38 -12.23 13.35
C SER A 453 -0.71 -13.18 13.83
N LEU A 454 -0.90 -13.31 15.15
CA LEU A 454 -1.96 -14.14 15.72
C LEU A 454 -3.36 -13.65 15.35
N VAL A 455 -3.60 -12.32 15.36
CA VAL A 455 -4.89 -11.77 14.91
C VAL A 455 -5.17 -12.17 13.47
N PHE A 456 -4.20 -12.15 12.56
CA PHE A 456 -4.40 -12.53 11.14
C PHE A 456 -4.56 -14.03 10.88
N VAL A 457 -4.10 -14.86 11.81
CA VAL A 457 -4.18 -16.33 11.71
C VAL A 457 -5.47 -16.87 12.34
N MET A 458 -6.06 -16.14 13.29
CA MET A 458 -7.23 -16.57 14.05
C MET A 458 -8.49 -15.82 13.60
N PRO A 459 -9.41 -16.46 12.86
CA PRO A 459 -10.61 -15.80 12.34
C PRO A 459 -11.48 -15.05 13.36
N SER A 460 -11.58 -15.56 14.58
CA SER A 460 -12.32 -14.91 15.67
C SER A 460 -11.67 -13.60 16.12
N LEU A 461 -10.34 -13.58 16.19
CA LEU A 461 -9.57 -12.36 16.48
C LEU A 461 -9.61 -11.39 15.31
N THR A 462 -9.48 -11.89 14.06
CA THR A 462 -9.63 -11.04 12.87
C THR A 462 -11.00 -10.37 12.86
N THR A 463 -12.07 -11.13 13.09
CA THR A 463 -13.44 -10.59 13.14
C THR A 463 -13.57 -9.51 14.21
N SER A 464 -13.06 -9.75 15.42
CA SER A 464 -13.08 -8.78 16.52
C SER A 464 -12.30 -7.51 16.18
N HIS A 465 -11.15 -7.66 15.51
CA HIS A 465 -10.35 -6.55 15.02
C HIS A 465 -11.10 -5.73 13.97
N LEU A 466 -11.71 -6.38 12.97
CA LEU A 466 -12.46 -5.70 11.93
C LEU A 466 -13.70 -4.98 12.48
N LEU A 467 -14.37 -5.53 13.50
CA LEU A 467 -15.48 -4.85 14.15
C LEU A 467 -15.05 -3.56 14.87
N ALA A 468 -13.92 -3.60 15.60
CA ALA A 468 -13.37 -2.39 16.23
C ALA A 468 -12.91 -1.37 15.17
N TYR A 469 -12.33 -1.88 14.10
CA TYR A 469 -11.85 -1.12 12.96
C TYR A 469 -12.98 -0.39 12.22
N ILE A 470 -14.10 -1.07 11.96
CA ILE A 470 -15.24 -0.45 11.28
C ILE A 470 -15.85 0.69 12.10
N LYS A 471 -15.86 0.56 13.44
CA LYS A 471 -16.31 1.63 14.34
C LYS A 471 -15.37 2.83 14.39
N LEU A 472 -14.09 2.64 14.07
CA LEU A 472 -13.09 3.70 14.09
C LEU A 472 -13.26 4.68 12.93
N ASP A 473 -13.57 4.16 11.73
CA ASP A 473 -13.74 4.95 10.50
C ASP A 473 -14.81 4.29 9.62
N GLU A 474 -16.08 4.58 9.89
CA GLU A 474 -17.20 3.91 9.23
C GLU A 474 -17.22 4.15 7.71
N GLN A 475 -16.74 5.31 7.26
CA GLN A 475 -16.76 5.70 5.86
C GLN A 475 -15.66 4.99 5.05
N LYS A 476 -14.41 4.90 5.56
CA LYS A 476 -13.34 4.14 4.91
C LYS A 476 -13.53 2.61 5.04
N SER A 477 -14.18 2.16 6.11
CA SER A 477 -14.27 0.73 6.46
C SER A 477 -15.47 0.00 5.86
N GLU A 478 -16.26 0.65 5.01
CA GLU A 478 -17.43 0.04 4.42
C GLU A 478 -17.12 -1.20 3.58
N ARG A 479 -16.07 -1.13 2.74
CA ARG A 479 -15.68 -2.29 1.94
C ARG A 479 -15.28 -3.47 2.83
N THR A 480 -14.55 -3.17 3.90
CA THR A 480 -14.20 -4.13 4.96
C THR A 480 -15.45 -4.72 5.61
N ARG A 481 -16.48 -3.89 5.87
CA ARG A 481 -17.77 -4.32 6.39
C ARG A 481 -18.47 -5.30 5.46
N PHE A 482 -18.59 -4.97 4.17
CA PHE A 482 -19.20 -5.85 3.18
C PHE A 482 -18.49 -7.21 3.09
N LEU A 483 -17.16 -7.20 2.97
CA LEU A 483 -16.35 -8.42 2.93
C LEU A 483 -16.52 -9.25 4.22
N LEU A 484 -16.61 -8.60 5.38
CA LEU A 484 -16.83 -9.28 6.65
C LEU A 484 -18.20 -9.98 6.69
N VAL A 485 -19.27 -9.31 6.25
CA VAL A 485 -20.61 -9.91 6.17
C VAL A 485 -20.59 -11.14 5.26
N GLN A 486 -20.04 -11.03 4.05
CA GLN A 486 -19.93 -12.15 3.11
C GLN A 486 -19.15 -13.33 3.70
N TYR A 487 -18.05 -13.05 4.41
CA TYR A 487 -17.29 -14.08 5.08
C TYR A 487 -18.07 -14.77 6.20
N LEU A 488 -18.78 -14.00 7.04
CA LEU A 488 -19.56 -14.55 8.15
C LEU A 488 -20.75 -15.39 7.64
N GLU A 489 -21.35 -15.00 6.52
CA GLU A 489 -22.37 -15.78 5.83
C GLU A 489 -21.82 -17.10 5.30
N ARG A 490 -20.69 -17.06 4.58
CA ARG A 490 -20.03 -18.26 4.06
C ARG A 490 -19.56 -19.21 5.16
N THR A 491 -19.15 -18.70 6.31
CA THR A 491 -18.62 -19.51 7.42
C THR A 491 -19.67 -19.95 8.44
N GLY A 492 -20.93 -19.51 8.30
CA GLY A 492 -22.02 -19.89 9.21
C GLY A 492 -21.91 -19.29 10.62
N SER A 493 -21.19 -18.18 10.79
CA SER A 493 -21.01 -17.52 12.09
C SER A 493 -22.23 -16.66 12.48
N THR A 494 -23.36 -17.32 12.75
CA THR A 494 -24.69 -16.69 12.84
C THR A 494 -24.82 -15.63 13.94
N ARG A 495 -24.16 -15.78 15.09
CA ARG A 495 -24.31 -14.83 16.22
C ARG A 495 -23.77 -13.43 15.91
N VAL A 496 -22.50 -13.35 15.47
CA VAL A 496 -21.85 -12.08 15.13
C VAL A 496 -22.51 -11.45 13.91
N LEU A 497 -22.87 -12.29 12.94
CA LEU A 497 -23.65 -11.86 11.79
C LEU A 497 -24.97 -11.22 12.24
N LEU A 498 -25.79 -11.91 13.03
CA LEU A 498 -27.07 -11.38 13.53
C LEU A 498 -26.92 -10.09 14.33
N GLU A 499 -25.85 -9.95 15.12
CA GLU A 499 -25.59 -8.73 15.88
C GLU A 499 -25.24 -7.55 14.97
N LEU A 500 -24.41 -7.79 13.93
CA LEU A 500 -24.16 -6.84 12.86
C LEU A 500 -25.47 -6.47 12.13
N LYS A 501 -26.22 -7.48 11.67
CA LYS A 501 -27.52 -7.33 10.99
C LYS A 501 -28.48 -6.45 11.80
N LYS A 502 -28.64 -6.75 13.11
CA LYS A 502 -29.51 -6.01 14.05
C LYS A 502 -29.10 -4.57 14.29
N GLN A 503 -27.81 -4.24 14.23
CA GLN A 503 -27.35 -2.86 14.33
C GLN A 503 -27.65 -2.05 13.04
N GLY A 504 -28.37 -2.64 12.08
CA GLY A 504 -28.70 -2.03 10.80
C GLY A 504 -27.60 -2.21 9.75
N TRP A 505 -26.64 -3.12 9.94
CA TRP A 505 -25.46 -3.22 9.06
C TRP A 505 -25.74 -3.94 7.74
N ASP A 506 -26.91 -4.58 7.62
CA ASP A 506 -27.46 -5.06 6.34
C ASP A 506 -28.00 -3.93 5.47
N GLN A 507 -28.27 -2.77 6.08
CA GLN A 507 -28.63 -1.57 5.33
C GLN A 507 -27.32 -1.06 4.73
N LEU A 508 -27.25 -1.10 3.39
CA LEU A 508 -26.23 -0.38 2.62
C LEU A 508 -26.05 1.01 3.25
N PRO A 509 -24.81 1.46 3.54
CA PRO A 509 -24.57 2.80 4.05
C PRO A 509 -25.38 3.81 3.26
N GLU A 510 -25.96 4.78 3.96
CA GLU A 510 -27.00 5.66 3.42
C GLU A 510 -26.67 6.16 2.00
N ALA A 511 -25.41 6.49 1.75
CA ALA A 511 -24.88 6.89 0.45
C ALA A 511 -25.10 5.87 -0.69
N TYR A 512 -24.98 4.56 -0.48
CA TYR A 512 -25.18 3.53 -1.52
C TYR A 512 -26.64 3.31 -1.82
N ARG A 513 -27.48 3.25 -0.79
CA ARG A 513 -28.93 3.17 -0.98
C ARG A 513 -29.46 4.40 -1.73
N ILE A 514 -28.95 5.58 -1.39
CA ILE A 514 -29.27 6.82 -2.11
C ILE A 514 -28.72 6.76 -3.54
N LEU A 515 -27.50 6.26 -3.75
CA LEU A 515 -26.89 6.11 -5.07
C LEU A 515 -27.70 5.16 -5.97
N ASP A 516 -28.06 3.97 -5.48
CA ASP A 516 -28.89 3.00 -6.21
C ASP A 516 -30.25 3.62 -6.59
N SER A 517 -30.88 4.32 -5.64
CA SER A 517 -32.13 5.04 -5.89
C SER A 517 -31.95 6.13 -6.96
N ALA A 518 -30.84 6.87 -6.91
CA ALA A 518 -30.53 7.91 -7.88
C ALA A 518 -30.25 7.33 -9.27
N MET A 519 -29.57 6.19 -9.35
CA MET A 519 -29.32 5.47 -10.60
C MET A 519 -30.64 5.04 -11.24
N LEU A 520 -31.55 4.43 -10.47
CA LEU A 520 -32.89 4.06 -10.94
C LEU A 520 -33.71 5.27 -11.43
N LEU A 521 -33.64 6.39 -10.71
CA LEU A 521 -34.28 7.64 -11.14
C LEU A 521 -33.66 8.18 -12.43
N THR A 522 -32.34 8.06 -12.58
CA THR A 522 -31.64 8.45 -13.81
C THR A 522 -32.03 7.55 -14.98
N ASP A 523 -32.17 6.24 -14.75
CA ASP A 523 -32.59 5.27 -15.78
C ASP A 523 -34.04 5.49 -16.21
N SER A 524 -34.91 5.90 -15.28
CA SER A 524 -36.32 6.23 -15.56
C SER A 524 -36.54 7.67 -16.09
N GLY A 525 -35.48 8.43 -16.35
CA GLY A 525 -35.55 9.79 -16.89
C GLY A 525 -35.99 10.86 -15.90
N GLN A 526 -36.12 10.53 -14.60
CA GLN A 526 -36.45 11.49 -13.54
C GLN A 526 -35.20 12.24 -13.08
N ILE A 527 -34.71 13.15 -13.93
CA ILE A 527 -33.38 13.77 -13.78
C ILE A 527 -33.25 14.68 -12.55
N ALA A 528 -34.23 15.57 -12.31
CA ALA A 528 -34.17 16.52 -11.19
C ALA A 528 -34.06 15.83 -9.79
N PRO A 529 -34.91 14.84 -9.44
CA PRO A 529 -34.75 14.14 -8.17
C PRO A 529 -33.47 13.28 -8.13
N ALA A 530 -33.05 12.70 -9.27
CA ALA A 530 -31.79 11.97 -9.35
C ALA A 530 -30.59 12.86 -9.00
N LYS A 531 -30.47 14.05 -9.60
CA LYS A 531 -29.39 15.02 -9.31
C LYS A 531 -29.35 15.40 -7.83
N LYS A 532 -30.51 15.67 -7.21
CA LYS A 532 -30.60 15.98 -5.77
C LYS A 532 -30.08 14.84 -4.88
N LEU A 533 -30.39 13.60 -5.23
CA LEU A 533 -29.86 12.44 -4.52
C LEU A 533 -28.35 12.28 -4.75
N LEU A 534 -27.87 12.45 -5.98
CA LEU A 534 -26.45 12.37 -6.32
C LEU A 534 -25.63 13.46 -5.60
N ASP A 535 -26.13 14.69 -5.49
CA ASP A 535 -25.49 15.76 -4.72
C ASP A 535 -25.37 15.39 -3.23
N ARG A 536 -26.38 14.72 -2.68
CA ARG A 536 -26.34 14.17 -1.32
C ARG A 536 -25.28 13.07 -1.20
N VAL A 537 -25.19 12.15 -2.17
CA VAL A 537 -24.13 11.12 -2.20
C VAL A 537 -22.76 11.75 -2.28
N ILE A 538 -22.55 12.75 -3.13
CA ILE A 538 -21.28 13.46 -3.29
C ILE A 538 -20.91 14.22 -2.01
N THR A 539 -21.88 14.78 -1.30
CA THR A 539 -21.65 15.42 0.00
C THR A 539 -21.19 14.42 1.05
N LEU A 540 -21.81 13.23 1.08
CA LEU A 540 -21.46 12.16 2.01
C LEU A 540 -20.15 11.43 1.61
N ARG A 541 -19.91 11.29 0.32
CA ARG A 541 -18.78 10.57 -0.29
C ARG A 541 -18.24 11.33 -1.50
N PRO A 542 -17.43 12.37 -1.27
CA PRO A 542 -16.90 13.20 -2.36
C PRO A 542 -16.05 12.44 -3.37
N ALA A 543 -15.50 11.30 -2.96
CA ALA A 543 -14.69 10.40 -3.77
C ALA A 543 -15.49 9.25 -4.43
N SER A 544 -16.83 9.31 -4.47
CA SER A 544 -17.64 8.32 -5.19
C SER A 544 -17.60 8.55 -6.69
N ALA A 545 -16.80 7.76 -7.40
CA ALA A 545 -16.72 7.81 -8.87
C ALA A 545 -18.11 7.60 -9.50
N ASP A 546 -18.87 6.63 -9.01
CA ASP A 546 -20.20 6.29 -9.53
C ASP A 546 -21.20 7.44 -9.36
N ALA A 547 -21.17 8.17 -8.25
CA ALA A 547 -22.04 9.33 -8.06
C ALA A 547 -21.71 10.46 -9.04
N TRP A 548 -20.42 10.76 -9.23
CA TRP A 548 -19.98 11.75 -10.23
C TRP A 548 -20.32 11.30 -11.65
N GLY A 549 -20.14 10.02 -11.97
CA GLY A 549 -20.49 9.45 -13.27
C GLY A 549 -21.98 9.56 -13.56
N ASN A 550 -22.84 9.21 -12.61
CA ASN A 550 -24.29 9.33 -12.78
C ASN A 550 -24.74 10.80 -12.84
N LEU A 551 -24.11 11.71 -12.09
CA LEU A 551 -24.39 13.15 -12.19
C LEU A 551 -24.01 13.68 -13.58
N GLY A 552 -22.88 13.25 -14.12
CA GLY A 552 -22.49 13.54 -15.50
C GLY A 552 -23.50 13.00 -16.51
N ARG A 553 -24.02 11.79 -16.27
CA ARG A 553 -25.08 11.18 -17.10
C ARG A 553 -26.36 12.02 -17.07
N CYS A 554 -26.79 12.49 -15.90
CA CYS A 554 -27.91 13.42 -15.75
C CYS A 554 -27.72 14.69 -16.59
N TYR A 555 -26.55 15.35 -16.49
CA TYR A 555 -26.26 16.54 -17.30
C TYR A 555 -26.23 16.24 -18.80
N SER A 556 -25.70 15.08 -19.20
CA SER A 556 -25.68 14.66 -20.60
C SER A 556 -27.09 14.46 -21.16
N LEU A 557 -27.99 13.85 -20.38
CA LEU A 557 -29.40 13.68 -20.74
C LEU A 557 -30.16 15.01 -20.85
N GLU A 558 -29.76 16.04 -20.10
CA GLU A 558 -30.27 17.41 -20.23
C GLU A 558 -29.63 18.20 -21.40
N GLY A 559 -28.65 17.64 -22.11
CA GLY A 559 -27.90 18.32 -23.17
C GLY A 559 -26.80 19.27 -22.66
N HIS A 560 -26.55 19.31 -21.35
CA HIS A 560 -25.51 20.13 -20.73
C HIS A 560 -24.13 19.44 -20.81
N TYR A 561 -23.60 19.28 -22.02
CA TYR A 561 -22.41 18.46 -22.27
C TYR A 561 -21.13 18.93 -21.57
N ASP A 562 -20.90 20.24 -21.41
CA ASP A 562 -19.73 20.76 -20.69
C ASP A 562 -19.76 20.37 -19.19
N SER A 563 -20.93 20.48 -18.57
CA SER A 563 -21.12 20.06 -17.18
C SER A 563 -21.00 18.53 -17.02
N ALA A 564 -21.48 17.78 -18.02
CA ALA A 564 -21.34 16.33 -18.07
C ALA A 564 -19.86 15.93 -18.12
N LEU A 565 -19.08 16.51 -19.04
CA LEU A 565 -17.65 16.23 -19.19
C LEU A 565 -16.86 16.59 -17.92
N GLU A 566 -17.19 17.67 -17.21
CA GLU A 566 -16.53 17.99 -15.94
C GLU A 566 -16.83 16.94 -14.86
N CYS A 567 -18.08 16.49 -14.75
CA CYS A 567 -18.45 15.42 -13.81
C CYS A 567 -17.76 14.09 -14.17
N PHE A 568 -17.73 13.74 -15.46
CA PHE A 568 -17.02 12.55 -15.93
C PHE A 568 -15.51 12.66 -15.74
N ARG A 569 -14.91 13.84 -15.86
CA ARG A 569 -13.49 14.08 -15.57
C ARG A 569 -13.17 13.79 -14.10
N VAL A 570 -14.05 14.18 -13.18
CA VAL A 570 -13.91 13.83 -11.75
C VAL A 570 -14.07 12.31 -11.55
N SER A 571 -15.12 11.71 -12.12
CA SER A 571 -15.41 10.28 -12.04
C SER A 571 -14.25 9.41 -12.54
N TYR A 572 -13.78 9.68 -13.76
CA TYR A 572 -12.62 9.01 -14.36
C TYR A 572 -11.35 9.22 -13.54
N GLY A 573 -11.17 10.41 -12.97
CA GLY A 573 -10.08 10.70 -12.06
C GLY A 573 -10.08 9.86 -10.78
N LEU A 574 -11.26 9.62 -10.22
CA LEU A 574 -11.46 8.79 -9.03
C LEU A 574 -11.32 7.29 -9.36
N ASN A 575 -11.84 6.86 -10.50
CA ASN A 575 -11.73 5.50 -10.99
C ASN A 575 -11.37 5.49 -12.49
N PRO A 576 -10.07 5.47 -12.84
CA PRO A 576 -9.64 5.44 -14.24
C PRO A 576 -9.87 4.08 -14.91
N TYR A 577 -10.41 3.10 -14.17
CA TYR A 577 -10.70 1.75 -14.65
C TYR A 577 -12.21 1.48 -14.76
N GLY A 578 -13.04 2.53 -14.67
CA GLY A 578 -14.49 2.44 -14.86
C GLY A 578 -14.88 2.57 -16.34
N TYR A 579 -15.04 1.45 -17.04
CA TYR A 579 -15.40 1.43 -18.47
C TYR A 579 -16.73 2.15 -18.76
N THR A 580 -17.71 2.10 -17.85
CA THR A 580 -18.99 2.81 -17.99
C THR A 580 -18.80 4.34 -18.07
N CYS A 581 -17.85 4.89 -17.31
CA CYS A 581 -17.53 6.31 -17.37
C CYS A 581 -16.89 6.68 -18.71
N MET A 582 -15.94 5.86 -19.21
CA MET A 582 -15.31 6.06 -20.52
C MET A 582 -16.35 6.03 -21.65
N TYR A 583 -17.27 5.07 -21.63
CA TYR A 583 -18.38 5.00 -22.57
C TYR A 583 -19.27 6.25 -22.52
N ASN A 584 -19.62 6.73 -21.32
CA ASN A 584 -20.44 7.95 -21.21
C ASN A 584 -19.71 9.20 -21.73
N ILE A 585 -18.39 9.29 -21.57
CA ILE A 585 -17.57 10.35 -22.19
C ILE A 585 -17.62 10.23 -23.72
N GLY A 586 -17.44 9.01 -24.24
CA GLY A 586 -17.56 8.72 -25.68
C GLY A 586 -18.92 9.12 -26.25
N GLN A 587 -20.01 8.81 -25.53
CA GLN A 587 -21.38 9.22 -25.87
C GLN A 587 -21.53 10.75 -25.95
N VAL A 588 -20.95 11.50 -25.00
CA VAL A 588 -20.98 12.96 -25.05
C VAL A 588 -20.24 13.48 -26.29
N TYR A 589 -19.03 12.97 -26.58
CA TYR A 589 -18.30 13.38 -27.78
C TYR A 589 -19.00 12.99 -29.08
N TYR A 590 -19.68 11.84 -29.12
CA TYR A 590 -20.51 11.43 -30.25
C TYR A 590 -21.65 12.42 -30.49
N ASN A 591 -22.37 12.82 -29.43
CA ASN A 591 -23.44 13.81 -29.51
C ASN A 591 -22.94 15.21 -29.92
N LEU A 592 -21.72 15.56 -29.53
CA LEU A 592 -21.01 16.76 -29.98
C LEU A 592 -20.46 16.65 -31.41
N LYS A 593 -20.70 15.54 -32.11
CA LYS A 593 -20.18 15.21 -33.46
C LYS A 593 -18.64 15.18 -33.55
N GLN A 594 -17.96 15.00 -32.42
CA GLN A 594 -16.52 14.83 -32.35
C GLN A 594 -16.16 13.34 -32.40
N TYR A 595 -16.48 12.71 -33.53
CA TYR A 595 -16.45 11.25 -33.68
C TYR A 595 -15.07 10.63 -33.41
N ASP A 596 -13.98 11.32 -33.76
CA ASP A 596 -12.62 10.85 -33.47
C ASP A 596 -12.33 10.70 -31.98
N ARG A 597 -12.76 11.68 -31.17
CA ARG A 597 -12.62 11.59 -29.72
C ARG A 597 -13.53 10.51 -29.14
N ALA A 598 -14.75 10.37 -29.67
CA ALA A 598 -15.66 9.31 -29.26
C ALA A 598 -15.05 7.92 -29.50
N ILE A 599 -14.42 7.72 -30.66
CA ILE A 599 -13.70 6.48 -31.02
C ILE A 599 -12.61 6.14 -30.00
N GLU A 600 -11.78 7.11 -29.61
CA GLU A 600 -10.74 6.90 -28.59
C GLU A 600 -11.33 6.42 -27.27
N TRP A 601 -12.35 7.11 -26.75
CA TRP A 601 -12.98 6.75 -25.47
C TRP A 601 -13.72 5.41 -25.51
N PHE A 602 -14.39 5.08 -26.62
CA PHE A 602 -15.01 3.77 -26.76
C PHE A 602 -13.96 2.65 -26.84
N LYS A 603 -12.83 2.87 -27.53
CA LYS A 603 -11.72 1.91 -27.54
C LYS A 603 -11.15 1.68 -26.14
N ASP A 604 -10.93 2.74 -25.37
CA ASP A 604 -10.45 2.63 -23.99
C ASP A 604 -11.43 1.84 -23.11
N ALA A 605 -12.75 2.08 -23.26
CA ALA A 605 -13.77 1.32 -22.54
C ALA A 605 -13.71 -0.18 -22.90
N ILE A 606 -13.51 -0.49 -24.18
CA ILE A 606 -13.42 -1.84 -24.72
C ILE A 606 -12.10 -2.54 -24.33
N GLU A 607 -11.01 -1.80 -24.11
CA GLU A 607 -9.77 -2.38 -23.59
C GLU A 607 -9.97 -2.92 -22.16
N LEU A 608 -10.77 -2.21 -21.36
CA LEU A 608 -11.11 -2.63 -19.99
C LEU A 608 -12.16 -3.74 -19.96
N GLU A 609 -13.21 -3.63 -20.78
CA GLU A 609 -14.29 -4.61 -20.87
C GLU A 609 -14.54 -4.98 -22.35
N PRO A 610 -13.86 -6.02 -22.88
CA PRO A 610 -13.89 -6.37 -24.30
C PRO A 610 -15.28 -6.69 -24.87
N ASN A 611 -16.22 -7.09 -24.02
CA ASN A 611 -17.57 -7.48 -24.41
C ASN A 611 -18.63 -6.44 -24.03
N PHE A 612 -18.23 -5.20 -23.71
CA PHE A 612 -19.16 -4.14 -23.35
C PHE A 612 -19.94 -3.64 -24.59
N VAL A 613 -21.10 -4.25 -24.83
CA VAL A 613 -21.96 -4.01 -25.99
C VAL A 613 -22.24 -2.52 -26.25
N PRO A 614 -22.60 -1.68 -25.25
CA PRO A 614 -22.86 -0.27 -25.49
C PRO A 614 -21.67 0.48 -26.09
N ALA A 615 -20.43 0.21 -25.63
CA ALA A 615 -19.24 0.85 -26.20
C ALA A 615 -18.90 0.31 -27.59
N LEU A 616 -19.13 -0.98 -27.85
CA LEU A 616 -18.95 -1.55 -29.19
C LEU A 616 -19.92 -0.94 -30.21
N ILE A 617 -21.18 -0.72 -29.82
CA ILE A 617 -22.17 0.00 -30.63
C ILE A 617 -21.77 1.46 -30.82
N GLY A 618 -21.39 2.16 -29.75
CA GLY A 618 -20.91 3.53 -29.84
C GLY A 618 -19.70 3.68 -30.77
N LEU A 619 -18.78 2.72 -30.73
CA LEU A 619 -17.61 2.67 -31.60
C LEU A 619 -18.01 2.47 -33.07
N SER A 620 -18.89 1.51 -33.37
CA SER A 620 -19.34 1.25 -34.75
C SER A 620 -20.07 2.46 -35.32
N LEU A 621 -21.01 3.04 -34.58
CA LEU A 621 -21.72 4.25 -35.00
C LEU A 621 -20.75 5.41 -35.22
N SER A 622 -19.75 5.60 -34.34
CA SER A 622 -18.76 6.65 -34.53
C SER A 622 -17.91 6.45 -35.78
N TYR A 623 -17.54 5.20 -36.13
CA TYR A 623 -16.86 4.91 -37.40
C TYR A 623 -17.73 5.24 -38.60
N ARG A 624 -19.03 4.91 -38.53
CA ARG A 624 -19.99 5.23 -39.59
C ARG A 624 -20.10 6.72 -39.82
N GLU A 625 -20.34 7.50 -38.76
CA GLU A 625 -20.46 8.96 -38.85
C GLU A 625 -19.14 9.65 -39.26
N ALA A 626 -17.99 9.03 -38.94
CA ALA A 626 -16.67 9.46 -39.41
C ALA A 626 -16.34 8.98 -40.85
N ASN A 627 -17.27 8.34 -41.55
CA ASN A 627 -17.11 7.75 -42.89
C ASN A 627 -15.94 6.74 -43.00
N ARG A 628 -15.69 5.97 -41.93
CA ARG A 628 -14.65 4.91 -41.85
C ARG A 628 -15.29 3.55 -42.04
N LEU A 629 -15.78 3.30 -43.24
CA LEU A 629 -16.62 2.13 -43.55
C LEU A 629 -15.93 0.79 -43.28
N GLU A 630 -14.63 0.64 -43.51
CA GLU A 630 -13.90 -0.60 -43.20
C GLU A 630 -13.87 -0.91 -41.71
N LEU A 631 -13.64 0.11 -40.87
CA LEU A 631 -13.60 -0.05 -39.41
C LEU A 631 -15.00 -0.24 -38.81
N TYR A 632 -16.02 0.40 -39.38
CA TYR A 632 -17.42 0.14 -39.05
C TYR A 632 -17.74 -1.34 -39.26
N SER A 633 -17.39 -1.85 -40.43
CA SER A 633 -17.55 -3.22 -40.86
C SER A 633 -16.89 -4.24 -39.92
N GLU A 634 -15.63 -4.00 -39.53
CA GLU A 634 -14.93 -4.82 -38.52
C GLU A 634 -15.64 -4.78 -37.16
N ALA A 635 -16.11 -3.61 -36.73
CA ALA A 635 -16.82 -3.45 -35.46
C ALA A 635 -18.16 -4.20 -35.44
N ILE A 636 -18.91 -4.20 -36.56
CA ILE A 636 -20.15 -4.97 -36.69
C ILE A 636 -19.88 -6.48 -36.64
N LEU A 637 -18.83 -6.96 -37.31
CA LEU A 637 -18.44 -8.36 -37.25
C LEU A 637 -18.05 -8.79 -35.84
N ARG A 638 -17.36 -7.92 -35.09
CA ARG A 638 -17.08 -8.16 -33.67
C ARG A 638 -18.37 -8.17 -32.84
N LEU A 639 -19.29 -7.25 -33.05
CA LEU A 639 -20.59 -7.23 -32.36
C LEU A 639 -21.38 -8.52 -32.62
N ALA A 640 -21.29 -9.10 -33.82
CA ALA A 640 -21.93 -10.36 -34.17
C ALA A 640 -21.49 -11.57 -33.31
N THR A 641 -20.32 -11.50 -32.67
CA THR A 641 -19.84 -12.54 -31.76
C THR A 641 -20.25 -12.33 -30.31
N VAL A 642 -20.87 -11.18 -29.99
CA VAL A 642 -21.29 -10.83 -28.62
C VAL A 642 -22.80 -11.08 -28.46
N PRO A 643 -23.24 -11.98 -27.56
CA PRO A 643 -24.65 -12.39 -27.46
C PRO A 643 -25.65 -11.23 -27.25
N GLY A 644 -25.25 -10.18 -26.52
CA GLY A 644 -26.12 -9.04 -26.18
C GLY A 644 -26.34 -8.02 -27.31
N ALA A 645 -25.67 -8.17 -28.46
CA ALA A 645 -25.71 -7.18 -29.55
C ALA A 645 -26.65 -7.57 -30.71
N LYS A 646 -27.31 -8.73 -30.64
CA LYS A 646 -28.04 -9.34 -31.77
C LYS A 646 -29.01 -8.41 -32.48
N VAL A 647 -29.81 -7.64 -31.74
CA VAL A 647 -30.82 -6.72 -32.32
C VAL A 647 -30.15 -5.63 -33.17
N PHE A 648 -29.12 -4.98 -32.63
CA PHE A 648 -28.39 -3.92 -33.34
C PHE A 648 -27.65 -4.47 -34.57
N VAL A 649 -27.03 -5.66 -34.45
CA VAL A 649 -26.31 -6.29 -35.57
C VAL A 649 -27.25 -6.64 -36.71
N VAL A 650 -28.45 -7.17 -36.41
CA VAL A 650 -29.48 -7.46 -37.42
C VAL A 650 -29.88 -6.20 -38.19
N GLN A 651 -30.12 -5.09 -37.49
CA GLN A 651 -30.42 -3.80 -38.14
C GLN A 651 -29.26 -3.32 -39.02
N SER A 652 -28.01 -3.54 -38.58
CA SER A 652 -26.80 -3.14 -39.30
C SER A 652 -26.58 -3.94 -40.59
N ILE A 653 -27.13 -5.15 -40.72
CA ILE A 653 -27.00 -5.98 -41.95
C ILE A 653 -27.68 -5.30 -43.14
N GLU A 654 -28.86 -4.73 -42.93
CA GLU A 654 -29.59 -4.00 -43.98
C GLU A 654 -28.81 -2.75 -44.41
N GLU A 655 -28.27 -2.01 -43.45
CA GLU A 655 -27.41 -0.85 -43.72
C GLU A 655 -26.15 -1.25 -44.51
N LEU A 656 -25.51 -2.38 -44.19
CA LEU A 656 -24.34 -2.88 -44.95
C LEU A 656 -24.70 -3.21 -46.40
N ILE A 657 -25.91 -3.71 -46.66
CA ILE A 657 -26.42 -3.99 -48.02
C ILE A 657 -26.63 -2.68 -48.78
N GLU A 658 -27.26 -1.69 -48.15
CA GLU A 658 -27.47 -0.36 -48.73
C GLU A 658 -26.14 0.33 -49.06
N CYS A 659 -25.13 0.19 -48.20
CA CYS A 659 -23.76 0.65 -48.43
C CYS A 659 -22.97 -0.21 -49.43
N LYS A 660 -23.60 -1.16 -50.13
CA LYS A 660 -23.00 -2.08 -51.12
C LYS A 660 -21.91 -3.01 -50.55
N GLN A 661 -21.86 -3.21 -49.24
CA GLN A 661 -20.95 -4.16 -48.57
C GLN A 661 -21.56 -5.57 -48.43
N VAL A 662 -22.07 -6.12 -49.53
CA VAL A 662 -22.87 -7.36 -49.56
C VAL A 662 -22.12 -8.58 -49.00
N LYS A 663 -20.83 -8.74 -49.33
CA LYS A 663 -20.00 -9.87 -48.84
C LYS A 663 -19.85 -9.87 -47.32
N LEU A 664 -19.73 -8.68 -46.73
CA LEU A 664 -19.61 -8.57 -45.28
C LEU A 664 -20.97 -8.75 -44.62
N ALA A 665 -22.04 -8.20 -45.19
CA ALA A 665 -23.40 -8.44 -44.72
C ALA A 665 -23.69 -9.95 -44.64
N GLU A 666 -23.27 -10.72 -45.63
CA GLU A 666 -23.32 -12.19 -45.63
C GLU A 666 -22.51 -12.80 -44.48
N GLN A 667 -21.25 -12.36 -44.30
CA GLN A 667 -20.38 -12.87 -43.23
C GLN A 667 -20.96 -12.60 -41.83
N VAL A 668 -21.45 -11.37 -41.59
CA VAL A 668 -22.10 -10.96 -40.34
C VAL A 668 -23.35 -11.81 -40.12
N PHE A 669 -24.20 -11.97 -41.14
CA PHE A 669 -25.40 -12.80 -41.07
C PHE A 669 -25.08 -14.26 -40.68
N ARG A 670 -24.10 -14.88 -41.34
CA ARG A 670 -23.62 -16.23 -40.99
C ARG A 670 -23.15 -16.32 -39.54
N THR A 671 -22.34 -15.37 -39.08
CA THR A 671 -21.82 -15.33 -37.69
C THR A 671 -22.96 -15.24 -36.68
N VAL A 672 -23.95 -14.38 -36.91
CA VAL A 672 -25.08 -14.21 -35.98
C VAL A 672 -25.97 -15.45 -35.94
N ILE A 673 -26.19 -16.13 -37.07
CA ILE A 673 -26.90 -17.43 -37.13
C ILE A 673 -26.16 -18.50 -36.31
N ILE A 674 -24.85 -18.65 -36.52
CA ILE A 674 -24.02 -19.61 -35.76
C ILE A 674 -24.11 -19.34 -34.25
N ASN A 675 -24.20 -18.07 -33.86
CA ASN A 675 -24.34 -17.65 -32.47
C ASN A 675 -25.79 -17.66 -31.94
N GLY A 676 -26.69 -18.37 -32.62
CA GLY A 676 -28.06 -18.64 -32.17
C GLY A 676 -29.02 -17.47 -32.36
N LEU A 677 -29.07 -16.88 -33.55
CA LEU A 677 -30.15 -15.97 -33.94
C LEU A 677 -31.50 -16.70 -33.94
N ASP A 678 -32.57 -16.01 -33.54
CA ASP A 678 -33.93 -16.54 -33.65
C ASP A 678 -34.26 -16.87 -35.11
N SER A 679 -34.79 -18.08 -35.35
CA SER A 679 -35.12 -18.60 -36.68
C SER A 679 -36.18 -17.75 -37.38
N SER A 680 -37.06 -17.07 -36.63
CA SER A 680 -38.06 -16.15 -37.18
C SER A 680 -37.42 -14.90 -37.79
N VAL A 681 -36.45 -14.30 -37.10
CA VAL A 681 -35.72 -13.11 -37.57
C VAL A 681 -34.84 -13.45 -38.76
N ALA A 682 -34.17 -14.61 -38.73
CA ALA A 682 -33.38 -15.10 -39.86
C ALA A 682 -34.24 -15.34 -41.11
N THR A 683 -35.46 -15.89 -40.93
CA THR A 683 -36.41 -16.14 -42.02
C THR A 683 -36.98 -14.86 -42.62
N ASP A 684 -37.21 -13.83 -41.80
CA ASP A 684 -37.71 -12.54 -42.27
C ASP A 684 -36.65 -11.75 -43.06
N LEU A 685 -35.42 -11.68 -42.55
CA LEU A 685 -34.27 -11.16 -43.31
C LEU A 685 -34.10 -11.90 -44.63
N ALA A 686 -34.32 -13.23 -44.60
CA ALA A 686 -34.19 -14.04 -45.79
C ALA A 686 -35.20 -13.76 -46.87
N ARG A 687 -36.43 -13.45 -46.46
CA ARG A 687 -37.49 -13.04 -47.38
C ARG A 687 -37.20 -11.67 -48.00
N ARG A 688 -36.66 -10.73 -47.22
CA ARG A 688 -36.33 -9.37 -47.67
C ARG A 688 -35.09 -9.32 -48.60
N HIS A 689 -34.12 -10.19 -48.37
CA HIS A 689 -32.85 -10.21 -49.12
C HIS A 689 -32.48 -11.62 -49.63
N PRO A 690 -33.24 -12.19 -50.58
CA PRO A 690 -33.06 -13.57 -51.03
C PRO A 690 -31.67 -13.85 -51.64
N GLY A 691 -31.04 -12.83 -52.24
CA GLY A 691 -29.71 -12.94 -52.85
C GLY A 691 -28.53 -13.03 -51.88
N ILE A 692 -28.75 -12.82 -50.58
CA ILE A 692 -27.77 -13.05 -49.50
C ILE A 692 -27.87 -14.46 -48.91
N LEU A 693 -29.05 -15.10 -48.93
CA LEU A 693 -29.16 -16.50 -48.48
C LEU A 693 -28.81 -17.52 -49.55
N GLN A 694 -28.98 -17.17 -50.82
CA GLN A 694 -28.55 -18.05 -51.92
C GLN A 694 -27.03 -18.18 -52.02
N ARG A 695 -26.27 -17.21 -51.49
CA ARG A 695 -24.81 -17.22 -51.43
C ARG A 695 -24.38 -17.77 -50.08
#